data_AF-H2J2T2-F1
#
_entry.id   AF-H2J2T2-F1
#
_cell.length_a   1.000
_cell.length_b   1.000
_cell.length_c   1.000
_cell.angle_alpha   90.00
_cell.angle_beta   90.00
_cell.angle_gamma   90.00
#
_symmetry.space_group_name_H-M   'P 1'
#
loop_
_entity.id
_entity.type
_entity.pdbx_description
1 polymer ?
#
loop_
_entity_poly.entity_id
_entity_poly.type
_entity_poly.pdbx_seq_one_letter_code
_entity_poly.pdbx_strand_id
1 'polypeptide(L)'
;MFKKWGVFLLFMLLSITFFSEITVTTETQTIYVGESVNITVSVDDSAVTHLYVDVTNGGFDDPFILFDGFDLVDGTANLVFLAPLMPGKAELVFYNEDKTLEKKIEFDILEEKIEMPETSLIILEKEGNVLYKEADSDVWDSINSDTVIKENSELLTLKDGYIHLKEPELNIEIKVSPETQLYIKKLRASESGDIDIEYELKKGATVNKINEILAPGSKYLVGSGSVVAGVRGTEFGFEKKGNNTNIRTFEGTVYTMVNNKLFPVKAGNMFNYSPQNPNPQLEKLDMPIEDYEKNLMPEKKQEEQKPETKVEEKKEEKVAEEKRETPVAEEPAAAPVKTKANLGNISFGKQTKGNSTYLVYSFAPNFDIGPFGIGIGFNAYQESIDGPLYYGIPSKEATSQDLWSAISINYLKLDFPMFYIRYGVSPSYTKGLGLFMNNYSIPYSRVFDTELRFGGLKLGMHIPYEVTSLMPFNYQKTSNLMFGYVDMDLGLFNTEITGIYNMSEEDLKDNELKQAILATLYKKIFFIKFGVETDVVYSGDDTLTYGLLIGPMIDFPPYFQFMFGFDYLSDGFNMEYVGPYYEYNVANGKYMDLNQEKSMGLIGKSYLTIAPYLNITLDYNRPFSNARDGLLKGNMTVKIPALGGLPELTAGFSYIQWKFLEDDTVDSIFLNKNTWVQGFIYYPVLENSGIIYSISYDVEKDEFEYTINFETIEF
;
A
#
# COMPACT_ATOMS: atom_id res chain seq x y z
N MET A 1 56.11 -7.15 65.09
CA MET A 1 56.48 -6.29 63.94
C MET A 1 55.75 -6.67 62.64
N PHE A 2 54.61 -7.38 62.69
CA PHE A 2 53.85 -7.88 61.52
C PHE A 2 52.41 -7.34 61.48
N LYS A 3 52.20 -6.05 61.77
CA LYS A 3 50.87 -5.41 61.72
C LYS A 3 50.80 -4.12 60.88
N LYS A 4 51.88 -3.76 60.17
CA LYS A 4 51.92 -2.55 59.33
C LYS A 4 52.01 -2.80 57.82
N TRP A 5 52.13 -4.05 57.38
CA TRP A 5 52.18 -4.39 55.94
C TRP A 5 50.82 -4.84 55.37
N GLY A 6 49.90 -5.31 56.21
CA GLY A 6 48.58 -5.77 55.76
C GLY A 6 47.63 -4.64 55.33
N VAL A 7 47.78 -3.43 55.87
CA VAL A 7 46.92 -2.29 55.52
C VAL A 7 47.40 -1.58 54.25
N PHE A 8 48.70 -1.63 53.95
CA PHE A 8 49.25 -1.05 52.72
C PHE A 8 48.96 -1.94 51.49
N LEU A 9 48.92 -3.27 51.66
CA LEU A 9 48.49 -4.20 50.61
C LEU A 9 46.98 -4.15 50.37
N LEU A 10 46.16 -3.89 51.40
CA LEU A 10 44.71 -3.72 51.22
C LEU A 10 44.34 -2.38 50.56
N PHE A 11 45.15 -1.32 50.72
CA PHE A 11 44.96 -0.06 50.01
C PHE A 11 45.55 -0.07 48.58
N MET A 12 46.55 -0.90 48.29
CA MET A 12 47.07 -1.14 46.93
C MET A 12 46.20 -2.11 46.11
N LEU A 13 45.37 -2.96 46.75
CA LEU A 13 44.41 -3.83 46.05
C LEU A 13 43.04 -3.18 45.80
N LEU A 14 42.79 -1.96 46.32
CA LEU A 14 41.54 -1.22 46.15
C LEU A 14 41.64 -0.03 45.18
N SER A 15 42.78 0.10 44.49
CA SER A 15 42.92 0.97 43.31
C SER A 15 43.04 0.12 42.04
N ILE A 16 42.12 -0.82 41.84
CA ILE A 16 41.73 -1.16 40.47
C ILE A 16 40.75 -0.06 40.10
N THR A 17 41.26 1.03 39.54
CA THR A 17 40.43 1.90 38.71
C THR A 17 39.88 0.98 37.63
N PHE A 18 38.61 0.61 37.73
CA PHE A 18 37.86 0.11 36.59
C PHE A 18 37.86 1.25 35.59
N PHE A 19 38.83 1.25 34.67
CA PHE A 19 38.72 2.06 33.48
C PHE A 19 37.57 1.44 32.71
N SER A 20 36.49 2.20 32.55
CA SER A 20 35.47 1.86 31.58
C SER A 20 36.15 1.67 30.23
N GLU A 21 35.83 0.60 29.52
CA GLU A 21 36.38 0.33 28.20
C GLU A 21 35.22 0.19 27.22
N ILE A 22 35.39 0.78 26.03
CA ILE A 22 34.49 0.55 24.91
C ILE A 22 34.93 -0.77 24.25
N THR A 23 34.06 -1.76 24.26
CA THR A 23 34.24 -3.02 23.53
C THR A 23 33.47 -2.94 22.23
N VAL A 24 34.13 -3.28 21.12
CA VAL A 24 33.53 -3.30 19.78
C VAL A 24 33.68 -4.70 19.22
N THR A 25 32.58 -5.32 18.83
CA THR A 25 32.54 -6.67 18.25
C THR A 25 31.87 -6.65 16.88
N THR A 26 32.41 -7.45 15.98
CA THR A 26 31.92 -7.60 14.60
C THR A 26 32.28 -8.99 14.09
N GLU A 27 31.51 -9.51 13.15
CA GLU A 27 31.66 -10.87 12.61
C GLU A 27 32.88 -11.00 11.68
N THR A 28 33.28 -9.91 11.01
CA THR A 28 34.41 -9.87 10.09
C THR A 28 35.06 -8.48 10.09
N GLN A 29 36.37 -8.41 9.81
CA GLN A 29 37.08 -7.15 9.52
C GLN A 29 37.42 -7.00 8.03
N THR A 30 36.96 -7.92 7.20
CA THR A 30 37.10 -7.88 5.74
C THR A 30 35.70 -7.86 5.13
N ILE A 31 35.41 -6.82 4.34
CA ILE A 31 34.08 -6.56 3.77
C ILE A 31 34.26 -6.25 2.28
N TYR A 32 33.30 -6.62 1.43
CA TYR A 32 33.35 -6.20 0.02
C TYR A 32 32.74 -4.81 -0.19
N VAL A 33 33.19 -4.13 -1.25
CA VAL A 33 32.66 -2.82 -1.66
C VAL A 33 31.13 -2.85 -1.74
N GLY A 34 30.48 -1.89 -1.06
CA GLY A 34 29.02 -1.74 -1.05
C GLY A 34 28.24 -2.70 -0.15
N GLU A 35 28.91 -3.62 0.55
CA GLU A 35 28.28 -4.46 1.57
C GLU A 35 28.10 -3.73 2.91
N SER A 36 27.43 -4.37 3.85
CA SER A 36 27.28 -3.90 5.22
C SER A 36 27.75 -4.94 6.23
N VAL A 37 28.14 -4.47 7.41
CA VAL A 37 28.48 -5.33 8.55
C VAL A 37 27.83 -4.81 9.81
N ASN A 38 27.37 -5.73 10.66
CA ASN A 38 26.89 -5.39 11.99
C ASN A 38 28.07 -5.16 12.93
N ILE A 39 27.97 -4.09 13.72
CA ILE A 39 28.92 -3.72 14.77
C ILE A 39 28.13 -3.59 16.08
N THR A 40 28.51 -4.37 17.08
CA THR A 40 27.99 -4.22 18.44
C THR A 40 29.02 -3.48 19.28
N VAL A 41 28.62 -2.34 19.84
CA VAL A 41 29.42 -1.50 20.74
C VAL A 41 28.85 -1.64 22.15
N SER A 42 29.69 -1.96 23.13
CA SER A 42 29.29 -2.03 24.53
C SER A 42 30.26 -1.29 25.44
N VAL A 43 29.75 -0.75 26.55
CA VAL A 43 30.54 -0.06 27.58
C VAL A 43 30.17 -0.64 28.94
N ASP A 44 31.18 -1.04 29.70
CA ASP A 44 30.99 -1.67 31.02
C ASP A 44 30.58 -0.68 32.13
N ASP A 45 30.40 0.60 31.79
CA ASP A 45 30.03 1.68 32.70
C ASP A 45 28.66 2.24 32.33
N SER A 46 27.68 1.92 33.18
CA SER A 46 26.28 2.36 33.08
C SER A 46 26.09 3.89 33.09
N ALA A 47 27.10 4.67 33.48
CA ALA A 47 27.03 6.13 33.42
C ALA A 47 27.23 6.68 32.00
N VAL A 48 27.83 5.91 31.10
CA VAL A 48 27.97 6.28 29.69
C VAL A 48 26.73 5.82 28.95
N THR A 49 25.90 6.77 28.54
CA THR A 49 24.65 6.49 27.82
C THR A 49 24.72 6.91 26.35
N HIS A 50 25.79 7.59 25.92
CA HIS A 50 25.91 8.15 24.58
C HIS A 50 27.37 8.13 24.09
N LEU A 51 27.57 7.81 22.82
CA LEU A 51 28.88 7.76 22.16
C LEU A 51 28.84 8.41 20.77
N TYR A 52 30.00 8.83 20.29
CA TYR A 52 30.24 9.36 18.96
C TYR A 52 31.14 8.43 18.17
N VAL A 53 31.15 8.58 16.84
CA VAL A 53 32.05 7.83 15.97
C VAL A 53 32.62 8.70 14.84
N ASP A 54 33.94 8.67 14.70
CA ASP A 54 34.65 9.21 13.54
C ASP A 54 34.93 8.07 12.55
N VAL A 55 34.69 8.32 11.26
CA VAL A 55 34.95 7.35 10.18
C VAL A 55 35.83 7.97 9.09
N THR A 56 36.85 7.23 8.64
CA THR A 56 37.75 7.69 7.55
C THR A 56 37.19 7.40 6.16
N ASN A 57 36.44 6.30 5.99
CA ASN A 57 35.81 5.90 4.74
C ASN A 57 34.57 5.03 5.01
N GLY A 58 33.47 5.25 4.28
CA GLY A 58 32.19 4.55 4.50
C GLY A 58 31.19 5.36 5.34
N GLY A 59 30.22 4.69 5.96
CA GLY A 59 29.16 5.34 6.73
C GLY A 59 28.31 4.36 7.51
N PHE A 60 27.14 4.80 7.96
CA PHE A 60 26.17 3.98 8.70
C PHE A 60 24.81 4.03 8.00
N ASP A 61 23.98 3.01 8.25
CA ASP A 61 22.61 2.93 7.75
C ASP A 61 21.70 4.04 8.29
N ASP A 62 21.95 4.46 9.53
CA ASP A 62 21.50 5.73 10.08
C ASP A 62 22.60 6.81 9.91
N PRO A 63 22.43 7.79 9.00
CA PRO A 63 23.42 8.84 8.78
C PRO A 63 23.55 9.79 9.97
N PHE A 64 22.55 9.89 10.85
CA PHE A 64 22.59 10.79 12.01
C PHE A 64 23.69 10.40 13.00
N ILE A 65 24.10 9.13 13.01
CA ILE A 65 25.24 8.64 13.80
C ILE A 65 26.52 9.46 13.55
N LEU A 66 26.75 9.91 12.30
CA LEU A 66 27.93 10.69 11.93
C LEU A 66 27.88 12.16 12.35
N PHE A 67 26.70 12.64 12.76
CA PHE A 67 26.46 14.04 13.13
C PHE A 67 26.23 14.18 14.63
N ASP A 68 25.33 13.35 15.17
CA ASP A 68 24.75 13.49 16.49
C ASP A 68 25.22 12.41 17.47
N GLY A 69 25.92 11.37 17.00
CA GLY A 69 26.30 10.21 17.82
C GLY A 69 25.16 9.18 17.95
N PHE A 70 25.27 8.28 18.93
CA PHE A 70 24.30 7.21 19.19
C PHE A 70 24.17 6.89 20.67
N ASP A 71 22.96 6.54 21.09
CA ASP A 71 22.64 6.16 22.46
C ASP A 71 22.89 4.67 22.73
N LEU A 72 23.29 4.36 23.96
CA LEU A 72 23.47 3.00 24.47
C LEU A 72 22.22 2.58 25.27
N VAL A 73 21.63 1.44 24.91
CA VAL A 73 20.54 0.81 25.67
C VAL A 73 21.15 -0.30 26.53
N ASP A 74 21.02 -0.18 27.85
CA ASP A 74 21.66 -1.09 28.82
C ASP A 74 23.18 -1.24 28.59
N GLY A 75 23.85 -0.14 28.23
CA GLY A 75 25.30 -0.11 27.97
C GLY A 75 25.72 -0.69 26.62
N THR A 76 24.78 -1.00 25.71
CA THR A 76 25.06 -1.60 24.40
C THR A 76 24.33 -0.87 23.26
N ALA A 77 24.95 -0.80 22.08
CA ALA A 77 24.33 -0.37 20.83
C ALA A 77 24.72 -1.32 19.68
N ASN A 78 23.79 -1.50 18.74
CA ASN A 78 24.02 -2.23 17.51
C ASN A 78 23.94 -1.26 16.34
N LEU A 79 25.00 -1.19 15.55
CA LEU A 79 25.16 -0.28 14.42
C LEU A 79 25.39 -1.10 13.15
N VAL A 80 24.92 -0.61 12.01
CA VAL A 80 25.23 -1.22 10.70
C VAL A 80 26.21 -0.32 9.97
N PHE A 81 27.46 -0.75 9.86
CA PHE A 81 28.46 -0.06 9.06
C PHE A 81 28.28 -0.41 7.59
N LEU A 82 28.27 0.62 6.74
CA LEU A 82 28.17 0.53 5.29
C LEU A 82 29.56 0.71 4.67
N ALA A 83 30.05 -0.33 4.00
CA ALA A 83 31.31 -0.26 3.29
C ALA A 83 31.22 0.78 2.15
N PRO A 84 32.30 1.53 1.88
CA PRO A 84 32.34 2.51 0.82
C PRO A 84 32.23 1.87 -0.56
N LEU A 85 31.93 2.69 -1.56
CA LEU A 85 31.79 2.30 -2.97
C LEU A 85 33.14 2.05 -3.69
N MET A 86 34.27 2.14 -2.98
CA MET A 86 35.62 1.92 -3.51
C MET A 86 36.45 1.09 -2.54
N PRO A 87 37.33 0.20 -3.04
CA PRO A 87 38.19 -0.61 -2.18
C PRO A 87 39.21 0.25 -1.43
N GLY A 88 39.62 -0.20 -0.24
CA GLY A 88 40.54 0.56 0.61
C GLY A 88 40.46 0.13 2.08
N LYS A 89 40.80 1.05 2.98
CA LYS A 89 40.65 0.86 4.43
C LYS A 89 39.62 1.83 4.98
N ALA A 90 38.81 1.35 5.92
CA ALA A 90 37.93 2.17 6.74
C ALA A 90 38.36 2.04 8.20
N GLU A 91 38.59 3.17 8.85
CA GLU A 91 38.90 3.24 10.27
C GLU A 91 37.71 3.89 10.98
N LEU A 92 37.20 3.24 12.03
CA LEU A 92 36.16 3.76 12.89
C LEU A 92 36.75 3.99 14.28
N VAL A 93 36.56 5.18 14.83
CA VAL A 93 36.99 5.55 16.18
C VAL A 93 35.75 5.92 16.99
N PHE A 94 35.37 5.06 17.92
CA PHE A 94 34.26 5.30 18.85
C PHE A 94 34.77 6.04 20.08
N TYR A 95 34.07 7.09 20.53
CA TYR A 95 34.50 7.89 21.66
C TYR A 95 33.34 8.53 22.44
N ASN A 96 33.55 8.86 23.72
CA ASN A 96 32.59 9.66 24.51
C ASN A 96 32.86 11.18 24.33
N GLU A 97 31.92 12.04 24.72
CA GLU A 97 32.00 13.50 24.48
C GLU A 97 33.36 14.14 24.84
N ASP A 98 33.93 13.75 25.98
CA ASP A 98 35.21 14.28 26.48
C ASP A 98 36.47 13.56 25.92
N LYS A 99 36.30 12.57 25.04
CA LYS A 99 37.37 11.71 24.46
C LYS A 99 38.27 11.03 25.51
N THR A 100 37.69 10.72 26.67
CA THR A 100 38.38 9.99 27.74
C THR A 100 38.31 8.48 27.55
N LEU A 101 37.32 8.02 26.78
CA LEU A 101 37.14 6.65 26.32
C LEU A 101 37.19 6.63 24.80
N GLU A 102 38.09 5.84 24.23
CA GLU A 102 38.19 5.68 22.78
C GLU A 102 38.47 4.22 22.40
N LYS A 103 37.87 3.75 21.30
CA LYS A 103 38.17 2.46 20.69
C LYS A 103 38.23 2.56 19.17
N LYS A 104 39.32 2.09 18.60
CA LYS A 104 39.53 2.01 17.15
C LYS A 104 39.27 0.60 16.62
N ILE A 105 38.56 0.50 15.51
CA ILE A 105 38.47 -0.70 14.67
C ILE A 105 38.79 -0.34 13.21
N GLU A 106 39.36 -1.30 12.47
CA GLU A 106 39.70 -1.14 11.05
C GLU A 106 39.01 -2.24 10.23
N PHE A 107 38.53 -1.87 9.05
CA PHE A 107 38.03 -2.78 8.03
C PHE A 107 38.88 -2.69 6.76
N ASP A 108 39.29 -3.84 6.24
CA ASP A 108 39.87 -3.97 4.91
C ASP A 108 38.73 -4.20 3.89
N ILE A 109 38.53 -3.23 3.00
CA ILE A 109 37.46 -3.25 1.99
C ILE A 109 38.03 -3.76 0.67
N LEU A 110 37.54 -4.92 0.24
CA LEU A 110 38.00 -5.61 -0.96
C LEU A 110 37.01 -5.43 -2.11
N GLU A 111 37.54 -5.50 -3.33
CA GLU A 111 36.73 -5.57 -4.54
C GLU A 111 36.71 -7.02 -5.02
N GLU A 112 35.51 -7.57 -5.19
CA GLU A 112 35.33 -8.85 -5.85
C GLU A 112 35.51 -8.66 -7.36
N LYS A 113 36.49 -9.36 -7.95
CA LYS A 113 36.72 -9.32 -9.39
C LYS A 113 35.84 -10.34 -10.08
N ILE A 114 34.71 -9.88 -10.59
CA ILE A 114 33.84 -10.67 -11.46
C ILE A 114 34.22 -10.34 -12.91
N GLU A 115 34.56 -11.35 -13.71
CA GLU A 115 34.76 -11.15 -15.15
C GLU A 115 33.41 -10.95 -15.82
N MET A 116 33.13 -9.73 -16.29
CA MET A 116 31.89 -9.38 -16.99
C MET A 116 32.19 -8.97 -18.44
N PRO A 117 31.46 -9.48 -19.43
CA PRO A 117 31.61 -9.04 -20.82
C PRO A 117 31.09 -7.59 -21.00
N GLU A 118 31.59 -6.91 -22.03
CA GLU A 118 31.06 -5.61 -22.44
C GLU A 118 29.60 -5.76 -22.90
N THR A 119 28.77 -4.79 -22.52
CA THR A 119 27.40 -4.64 -23.05
C THR A 119 27.24 -3.29 -23.77
N SER A 120 26.02 -2.94 -24.14
CA SER A 120 25.67 -1.70 -24.83
C SER A 120 24.33 -1.15 -24.36
N LEU A 121 24.06 0.13 -24.63
CA LEU A 121 22.72 0.71 -24.47
C LEU A 121 22.11 0.96 -25.85
N ILE A 122 20.84 0.55 -25.99
CA ILE A 122 20.00 0.83 -27.15
C ILE A 122 19.10 2.03 -26.87
N ILE A 123 18.65 2.69 -27.94
CA ILE A 123 17.79 3.87 -27.85
C ILE A 123 16.32 3.43 -27.94
N LEU A 124 15.54 3.69 -26.90
CA LEU A 124 14.09 3.46 -26.90
C LEU A 124 13.35 4.67 -27.47
N GLU A 125 13.78 5.87 -27.09
CA GLU A 125 13.15 7.13 -27.50
C GLU A 125 14.22 8.20 -27.72
N LYS A 126 14.00 9.04 -28.74
CA LYS A 126 14.84 10.20 -29.04
C LYS A 126 13.96 11.35 -29.50
N GLU A 127 14.09 12.50 -28.83
CA GLU A 127 13.51 13.77 -29.27
C GLU A 127 14.62 14.81 -29.50
N GLY A 128 14.39 15.71 -30.45
CA GLY A 128 15.29 16.82 -30.78
C GLY A 128 16.74 16.44 -31.11
N ASN A 129 17.66 17.35 -30.82
CA ASN A 129 19.06 17.21 -31.21
C ASN A 129 19.89 16.57 -30.09
N VAL A 130 20.45 15.41 -30.39
CA VAL A 130 21.35 14.67 -29.51
C VAL A 130 22.63 14.35 -30.30
N LEU A 131 23.77 14.65 -29.69
CA LEU A 131 25.11 14.42 -30.23
C LEU A 131 25.78 13.28 -29.49
N TYR A 132 26.59 12.52 -30.21
CA TYR A 132 27.30 11.34 -29.74
C TYR A 132 28.76 11.40 -30.18
N LYS A 133 29.65 11.02 -29.28
CA LYS A 133 31.10 10.91 -29.49
C LYS A 133 31.52 9.49 -29.17
N GLU A 134 32.02 8.77 -30.18
CA GLU A 134 32.54 7.41 -30.01
C GLU A 134 33.83 7.38 -29.16
N ALA A 135 34.13 6.22 -28.57
CA ALA A 135 35.23 6.02 -27.62
C ALA A 135 36.61 6.53 -28.07
N ASP A 136 36.92 6.41 -29.36
CA ASP A 136 38.21 6.79 -29.95
C ASP A 136 38.10 7.94 -30.96
N SER A 137 36.95 8.60 -31.03
CA SER A 137 36.71 9.73 -31.94
C SER A 137 36.87 11.04 -31.18
N ASP A 138 37.36 12.09 -31.83
CA ASP A 138 37.27 13.48 -31.32
C ASP A 138 36.12 14.28 -31.96
N VAL A 139 35.31 13.62 -32.77
CA VAL A 139 34.22 14.21 -33.53
C VAL A 139 32.89 13.95 -32.82
N TRP A 140 32.06 14.99 -32.75
CA TRP A 140 30.68 14.89 -32.31
C TRP A 140 29.77 14.71 -33.53
N ASP A 141 29.05 13.59 -33.58
CA ASP A 141 28.10 13.27 -34.63
C ASP A 141 26.66 13.34 -34.11
N SER A 142 25.70 13.57 -35.00
CA SER A 142 24.29 13.47 -34.61
C SER A 142 23.90 12.01 -34.45
N ILE A 143 23.23 11.68 -33.35
CA ILE A 143 22.84 10.30 -33.06
C ILE A 143 21.62 9.87 -33.87
N ASN A 144 21.68 8.70 -34.49
CA ASN A 144 20.54 8.05 -35.13
C ASN A 144 19.83 7.11 -34.15
N SER A 145 18.54 6.85 -34.34
CA SER A 145 17.74 6.00 -33.42
C SER A 145 18.21 4.53 -33.36
N ASP A 146 19.01 4.07 -34.32
CA ASP A 146 19.62 2.74 -34.36
C ASP A 146 21.06 2.72 -33.82
N THR A 147 21.57 3.85 -33.31
CA THR A 147 22.91 3.94 -32.74
C THR A 147 22.98 3.15 -31.44
N VAL A 148 24.03 2.36 -31.29
CA VAL A 148 24.32 1.58 -30.08
C VAL A 148 25.38 2.32 -29.26
N ILE A 149 25.04 2.66 -28.02
CA ILE A 149 25.94 3.36 -27.09
C ILE A 149 26.88 2.34 -26.45
N LYS A 150 28.18 2.64 -26.45
CA LYS A 150 29.23 1.73 -25.95
C LYS A 150 30.00 2.32 -24.78
N GLU A 151 30.76 1.48 -24.10
CA GLU A 151 31.78 1.90 -23.13
C GLU A 151 32.71 2.97 -23.73
N ASN A 152 33.18 3.90 -22.91
CA ASN A 152 34.04 5.05 -23.26
C ASN A 152 33.42 6.10 -24.20
N SER A 153 32.12 6.06 -24.48
CA SER A 153 31.45 7.05 -25.33
C SER A 153 30.90 8.26 -24.58
N GLU A 154 30.60 9.34 -25.29
CA GLU A 154 30.02 10.57 -24.71
C GLU A 154 28.73 10.99 -25.42
N LEU A 155 27.74 11.41 -24.65
CA LEU A 155 26.43 11.88 -25.11
C LEU A 155 26.21 13.34 -24.70
N LEU A 156 25.63 14.12 -25.62
CA LEU A 156 25.28 15.53 -25.39
C LEU A 156 23.89 15.81 -25.97
N THR A 157 22.90 16.06 -25.11
CA THR A 157 21.57 16.54 -25.50
C THR A 157 21.56 18.07 -25.56
N LEU A 158 21.01 18.65 -26.63
CA LEU A 158 20.83 20.10 -26.75
C LEU A 158 19.54 20.54 -26.04
N LYS A 159 19.13 21.81 -26.21
CA LYS A 159 17.97 22.40 -25.52
C LYS A 159 16.64 21.69 -25.82
N ASP A 160 16.51 21.13 -27.02
CA ASP A 160 15.36 20.33 -27.44
C ASP A 160 15.61 18.82 -27.38
N GLY A 161 16.82 18.41 -26.95
CA GLY A 161 17.28 17.03 -27.00
C GLY A 161 16.83 16.22 -25.79
N TYR A 162 16.32 15.02 -26.04
CA TYR A 162 16.03 14.02 -25.02
C TYR A 162 16.35 12.64 -25.57
N ILE A 163 16.87 11.76 -24.73
CA ILE A 163 17.14 10.37 -25.13
C ILE A 163 16.85 9.41 -23.97
N HIS A 164 16.15 8.32 -24.28
CA HIS A 164 15.87 7.22 -23.37
C HIS A 164 16.67 5.99 -23.81
N LEU A 165 17.59 5.58 -22.96
CA LEU A 165 18.51 4.47 -23.18
C LEU A 165 18.08 3.26 -22.36
N LYS A 166 18.31 2.06 -22.89
CA LYS A 166 18.06 0.80 -22.21
C LYS A 166 19.17 -0.22 -22.47
N GLU A 167 19.54 -0.97 -21.44
CA GLU A 167 20.33 -2.20 -21.60
C GLU A 167 19.43 -3.31 -22.19
N PRO A 168 19.84 -4.04 -23.25
CA PRO A 168 18.97 -4.97 -23.97
C PRO A 168 18.39 -6.13 -23.16
N GLU A 169 19.16 -6.72 -22.24
CA GLU A 169 18.84 -7.97 -21.54
C GLU A 169 18.38 -7.72 -20.10
N LEU A 170 18.80 -6.60 -19.51
CA LEU A 170 18.52 -6.22 -18.14
C LEU A 170 17.54 -5.04 -18.07
N ASN A 171 16.82 -4.93 -16.96
CA ASN A 171 15.90 -3.83 -16.73
C ASN A 171 16.61 -2.57 -16.20
N ILE A 172 17.56 -2.07 -16.99
CA ILE A 172 18.36 -0.88 -16.71
C ILE A 172 18.06 0.18 -17.75
N GLU A 173 17.54 1.32 -17.29
CA GLU A 173 17.14 2.42 -18.16
C GLU A 173 17.73 3.75 -17.69
N ILE A 174 18.15 4.59 -18.65
CA ILE A 174 18.69 5.92 -18.42
C ILE A 174 17.96 6.91 -19.32
N LYS A 175 17.15 7.78 -18.72
CA LYS A 175 16.53 8.92 -19.42
C LYS A 175 17.43 10.14 -19.23
N VAL A 176 17.85 10.75 -20.33
CA VAL A 176 18.79 11.88 -20.35
C VAL A 176 18.04 13.14 -20.78
N SER A 177 17.96 14.12 -19.88
CA SER A 177 17.17 15.34 -20.10
C SER A 177 17.84 16.30 -21.09
N PRO A 178 17.16 17.37 -21.53
CA PRO A 178 17.78 18.47 -22.27
C PRO A 178 18.99 19.08 -21.57
N GLU A 179 19.91 19.61 -22.39
CA GLU A 179 21.14 20.27 -21.96
C GLU A 179 22.06 19.43 -21.06
N THR A 180 22.10 18.12 -21.31
CA THR A 180 22.82 17.13 -20.51
C THR A 180 24.03 16.58 -21.25
N GLN A 181 25.16 16.47 -20.54
CA GLN A 181 26.39 15.87 -21.03
C GLN A 181 26.81 14.72 -20.12
N LEU A 182 26.96 13.54 -20.70
CA LEU A 182 27.15 12.26 -20.03
C LEU A 182 28.30 11.49 -20.67
N TYR A 183 29.26 11.01 -19.89
CA TYR A 183 30.37 10.18 -20.34
C TYR A 183 30.25 8.77 -19.76
N ILE A 184 30.07 7.76 -20.62
CA ILE A 184 29.97 6.35 -20.22
C ILE A 184 31.38 5.83 -19.97
N LYS A 185 31.75 5.55 -18.72
CA LYS A 185 33.09 5.05 -18.35
C LYS A 185 33.19 3.54 -18.45
N LYS A 186 32.16 2.85 -17.97
CA LYS A 186 32.06 1.39 -17.97
C LYS A 186 30.66 0.96 -18.33
N LEU A 187 30.56 -0.10 -19.12
CA LEU A 187 29.29 -0.66 -19.53
C LEU A 187 29.43 -2.18 -19.71
N ARG A 188 29.28 -2.92 -18.61
CA ARG A 188 29.47 -4.36 -18.56
C ARG A 188 28.33 -5.03 -17.82
N ALA A 189 27.89 -6.18 -18.33
CA ALA A 189 26.81 -6.97 -17.77
C ALA A 189 27.06 -8.45 -18.02
N SER A 190 26.76 -9.32 -17.06
CA SER A 190 26.84 -10.78 -17.20
C SER A 190 25.47 -11.40 -17.51
N GLU A 191 25.47 -12.61 -18.08
CA GLU A 191 24.24 -13.39 -18.27
C GLU A 191 23.55 -13.77 -16.93
N SER A 192 24.28 -13.74 -15.82
CA SER A 192 23.75 -13.98 -14.47
C SER A 192 23.08 -12.75 -13.84
N GLY A 193 23.07 -11.59 -14.52
CA GLY A 193 22.47 -10.35 -14.02
C GLY A 193 23.43 -9.45 -13.22
N ASP A 194 24.73 -9.76 -13.22
CA ASP A 194 25.73 -8.91 -12.58
C ASP A 194 26.10 -7.74 -13.49
N ILE A 195 26.33 -6.56 -12.91
CA ILE A 195 26.64 -5.36 -13.70
C ILE A 195 27.84 -4.59 -13.16
N ASP A 196 28.57 -3.92 -14.06
CA ASP A 196 29.56 -2.88 -13.74
C ASP A 196 29.35 -1.73 -14.73
N ILE A 197 28.37 -0.87 -14.39
CA ILE A 197 27.98 0.29 -15.17
C ILE A 197 28.39 1.55 -14.42
N GLU A 198 29.25 2.35 -15.04
CA GLU A 198 29.72 3.62 -14.49
C GLU A 198 29.58 4.71 -15.54
N TYR A 199 28.97 5.83 -15.19
CA TYR A 199 28.99 7.02 -16.02
C TYR A 199 29.20 8.29 -15.22
N GLU A 200 29.74 9.32 -15.89
CA GLU A 200 29.95 10.64 -15.33
C GLU A 200 29.00 11.66 -15.94
N LEU A 201 28.20 12.32 -15.10
CA LEU A 201 27.35 13.43 -15.47
C LEU A 201 28.16 14.74 -15.36
N LYS A 202 28.54 15.31 -16.51
CA LYS A 202 29.30 16.56 -16.56
C LYS A 202 28.44 17.80 -16.38
N LYS A 203 27.18 17.76 -16.82
CA LYS A 203 26.13 18.79 -16.69
C LYS A 203 24.77 18.15 -16.97
N GLY A 204 23.69 18.66 -16.39
CA GLY A 204 22.31 18.35 -16.78
C GLY A 204 21.64 17.42 -15.79
N ALA A 205 20.74 16.54 -16.26
CA ALA A 205 20.05 15.60 -15.39
C ALA A 205 19.75 14.27 -16.08
N THR A 206 19.70 13.21 -15.28
CA THR A 206 19.34 11.86 -15.69
C THR A 206 18.32 11.26 -14.73
N VAL A 207 17.37 10.48 -15.26
CA VAL A 207 16.55 9.55 -14.46
C VAL A 207 17.04 8.14 -14.74
N ASN A 208 17.31 7.39 -13.68
CA ASN A 208 17.82 6.04 -13.76
C ASN A 208 16.82 5.08 -13.14
N LYS A 209 16.56 3.98 -13.81
CA LYS A 209 15.72 2.89 -13.32
C LYS A 209 16.51 1.58 -13.38
N ILE A 210 16.65 0.92 -12.23
CA ILE A 210 17.32 -0.37 -12.08
C ILE A 210 16.36 -1.29 -11.32
N ASN A 211 15.65 -2.19 -12.00
CA ASN A 211 14.57 -2.98 -11.36
C ASN A 211 15.04 -4.30 -10.70
N GLU A 212 16.30 -4.69 -10.87
CA GLU A 212 16.79 -5.99 -10.40
C GLU A 212 17.61 -5.88 -9.10
N ILE A 213 17.44 -6.86 -8.21
CA ILE A 213 18.29 -7.03 -7.03
C ILE A 213 19.64 -7.55 -7.53
N LEU A 214 20.58 -6.62 -7.71
CA LEU A 214 21.92 -6.96 -8.20
C LEU A 214 22.62 -7.92 -7.21
N ALA A 215 23.43 -8.87 -7.68
CA ALA A 215 24.19 -9.74 -6.78
C ALA A 215 25.27 -8.94 -6.01
N PRO A 216 25.79 -9.47 -4.88
CA PRO A 216 26.96 -8.90 -4.21
C PRO A 216 28.11 -8.67 -5.22
N GLY A 217 28.70 -7.48 -5.23
CA GLY A 217 29.77 -7.10 -6.17
C GLY A 217 29.33 -6.37 -7.45
N SER A 218 28.04 -6.36 -7.78
CA SER A 218 27.49 -5.55 -8.88
C SER A 218 27.51 -4.04 -8.58
N LYS A 219 27.80 -3.22 -9.57
CA LYS A 219 28.00 -1.77 -9.46
C LYS A 219 27.22 -1.02 -10.51
N TYR A 220 26.42 -0.07 -10.03
CA TYR A 220 25.87 0.99 -10.85
C TYR A 220 26.27 2.32 -10.23
N LEU A 221 27.21 3.03 -10.86
CA LEU A 221 27.84 4.23 -10.32
C LEU A 221 27.57 5.45 -11.19
N VAL A 222 27.03 6.50 -10.59
CA VAL A 222 26.84 7.80 -11.22
C VAL A 222 27.74 8.82 -10.55
N GLY A 223 28.71 9.34 -11.30
CA GLY A 223 29.68 10.32 -10.80
C GLY A 223 29.38 11.75 -11.27
N SER A 224 29.63 12.73 -10.40
CA SER A 224 29.71 14.15 -10.78
C SER A 224 30.75 14.85 -9.90
N GLY A 225 32.00 14.86 -10.35
CA GLY A 225 33.10 15.47 -9.60
C GLY A 225 33.32 14.76 -8.26
N SER A 226 32.92 15.40 -7.15
CA SER A 226 33.12 14.90 -5.77
C SER A 226 31.96 14.08 -5.20
N VAL A 227 30.93 13.82 -6.00
CA VAL A 227 29.74 13.04 -5.59
C VAL A 227 29.66 11.77 -6.44
N VAL A 228 29.53 10.61 -5.78
CA VAL A 228 29.33 9.31 -6.42
C VAL A 228 28.09 8.66 -5.83
N ALA A 229 27.10 8.33 -6.66
CA ALA A 229 25.90 7.59 -6.27
C ALA A 229 26.00 6.13 -6.69
N GLY A 230 25.85 5.20 -5.75
CA GLY A 230 25.76 3.76 -5.95
C GLY A 230 24.37 3.24 -5.60
N VAL A 231 23.86 2.30 -6.40
CA VAL A 231 22.48 1.83 -6.26
C VAL A 231 22.31 0.32 -6.43
N ARG A 232 21.25 -0.21 -5.82
CA ARG A 232 20.79 -1.59 -5.96
C ARG A 232 19.26 -1.59 -5.94
N GLY A 233 18.62 -1.93 -7.07
CA GLY A 233 17.16 -1.96 -7.17
C GLY A 233 16.49 -0.61 -6.88
N THR A 234 16.78 0.43 -7.67
CA THR A 234 16.34 1.82 -7.37
C THR A 234 15.84 2.56 -8.60
N GLU A 235 14.96 3.53 -8.35
CA GLU A 235 14.60 4.56 -9.31
C GLU A 235 14.97 5.94 -8.74
N PHE A 236 15.84 6.68 -9.44
CA PHE A 236 16.39 7.94 -8.91
C PHE A 236 16.76 8.95 -10.00
N GLY A 237 16.61 10.23 -9.64
CA GLY A 237 17.09 11.36 -10.40
C GLY A 237 18.48 11.79 -9.94
N PHE A 238 19.38 12.04 -10.89
CA PHE A 238 20.69 12.61 -10.63
C PHE A 238 20.88 13.88 -11.47
N GLU A 239 21.14 15.00 -10.82
CA GLU A 239 21.17 16.31 -11.45
C GLU A 239 22.42 17.08 -11.06
N LYS A 240 23.07 17.71 -12.06
CA LYS A 240 24.18 18.64 -11.88
C LYS A 240 23.89 19.97 -12.56
N LYS A 241 23.56 20.97 -11.74
CA LYS A 241 23.34 22.36 -12.15
C LYS A 241 24.46 23.25 -11.62
N GLY A 242 25.40 23.60 -12.48
CA GLY A 242 26.61 24.33 -12.08
C GLY A 242 27.47 23.49 -11.14
N ASN A 243 27.72 24.00 -9.93
CA ASN A 243 28.47 23.28 -8.88
C ASN A 243 27.57 22.48 -7.92
N ASN A 244 26.25 22.56 -8.07
CA ASN A 244 25.31 21.87 -7.19
C ASN A 244 24.95 20.52 -7.79
N THR A 245 25.00 19.48 -6.94
CA THR A 245 24.54 18.14 -7.26
C THR A 245 23.32 17.81 -6.41
N ASN A 246 22.24 17.42 -7.06
CA ASN A 246 21.01 16.99 -6.40
C ASN A 246 20.74 15.53 -6.77
N ILE A 247 20.41 14.71 -5.79
CA ILE A 247 20.02 13.31 -5.97
C ILE A 247 18.64 13.15 -5.38
N ARG A 248 17.67 12.70 -6.18
CA ARG A 248 16.29 12.45 -5.76
C ARG A 248 16.02 10.97 -5.81
N THR A 249 15.71 10.34 -4.69
CA THR A 249 15.41 8.90 -4.65
C THR A 249 13.89 8.72 -4.64
N PHE A 250 13.36 8.07 -5.69
CA PHE A 250 11.94 7.78 -5.82
C PHE A 250 11.64 6.37 -5.30
N GLU A 251 12.51 5.40 -5.60
CA GLU A 251 12.41 4.02 -5.13
C GLU A 251 13.78 3.51 -4.65
N GLY A 252 13.77 2.64 -3.63
CA GLY A 252 14.98 2.05 -3.05
C GLY A 252 15.83 3.03 -2.25
N THR A 253 17.15 2.79 -2.20
CA THR A 253 18.12 3.65 -1.50
C THR A 253 19.31 3.94 -2.40
N VAL A 254 19.62 5.22 -2.59
CA VAL A 254 20.83 5.66 -3.28
C VAL A 254 21.92 5.93 -2.24
N TYR A 255 23.03 5.19 -2.31
CA TYR A 255 24.18 5.45 -1.45
C TYR A 255 25.08 6.46 -2.13
N THR A 256 25.14 7.69 -1.60
CA THR A 256 25.98 8.74 -2.16
C THR A 256 27.21 9.00 -1.31
N MET A 257 28.37 9.16 -1.93
CA MET A 257 29.63 9.45 -1.25
C MET A 257 30.07 10.88 -1.52
N VAL A 258 30.37 11.62 -0.46
CA VAL A 258 30.96 12.96 -0.51
C VAL A 258 32.06 13.06 0.53
N ASN A 259 33.26 13.51 0.14
CA ASN A 259 34.41 13.63 1.03
C ASN A 259 34.72 12.32 1.80
N ASN A 260 34.62 11.17 1.11
CA ASN A 260 34.78 9.81 1.65
C ASN A 260 33.76 9.38 2.71
N LYS A 261 32.74 10.19 3.00
CA LYS A 261 31.60 9.81 3.84
C LYS A 261 30.44 9.34 2.98
N LEU A 262 29.82 8.23 3.37
CA LEU A 262 28.70 7.62 2.67
C LEU A 262 27.37 8.03 3.33
N PHE A 263 26.43 8.48 2.52
CA PHE A 263 25.10 8.94 2.91
C PHE A 263 24.03 8.11 2.21
N PRO A 264 23.20 7.34 2.93
CA PRO A 264 22.04 6.66 2.34
C PRO A 264 20.90 7.66 2.11
N VAL A 265 20.50 7.83 0.84
CA VAL A 265 19.37 8.66 0.42
C VAL A 265 18.18 7.75 0.14
N LYS A 266 17.34 7.53 1.14
CA LYS A 266 16.16 6.66 1.06
C LYS A 266 15.06 7.26 0.18
N ALA A 267 14.21 6.43 -0.40
CA ALA A 267 13.02 6.82 -1.15
C ALA A 267 12.19 7.91 -0.43
N GLY A 268 11.79 8.94 -1.17
CA GLY A 268 11.08 10.09 -0.63
C GLY A 268 11.99 11.18 -0.03
N ASN A 269 13.31 11.02 -0.12
CA ASN A 269 14.28 12.05 0.24
C ASN A 269 15.10 12.53 -0.97
N MET A 270 15.69 13.71 -0.79
CA MET A 270 16.59 14.36 -1.72
C MET A 270 17.89 14.70 -0.99
N PHE A 271 19.02 14.47 -1.65
CA PHE A 271 20.33 14.87 -1.19
C PHE A 271 20.85 16.02 -2.03
N ASN A 272 21.26 17.10 -1.36
CA ASN A 272 21.82 18.29 -1.98
C ASN A 272 23.26 18.50 -1.50
N TYR A 273 24.17 18.67 -2.45
CA TYR A 273 25.56 19.02 -2.16
C TYR A 273 26.08 20.13 -3.07
N SER A 274 26.84 21.05 -2.47
CA SER A 274 27.54 22.11 -3.16
C SER A 274 28.92 22.29 -2.55
N PRO A 275 30.02 22.34 -3.34
CA PRO A 275 31.34 22.68 -2.81
C PRO A 275 31.40 24.03 -2.09
N GLN A 276 30.44 24.93 -2.34
CA GLN A 276 30.34 26.22 -1.64
C GLN A 276 29.69 26.09 -0.25
N ASN A 277 28.93 25.02 0.00
CA ASN A 277 28.36 24.66 1.30
C ASN A 277 28.77 23.21 1.62
N PRO A 278 29.92 23.00 2.28
CA PRO A 278 30.58 21.68 2.36
C PRO A 278 29.80 20.67 3.21
N ASN A 279 28.74 21.09 3.91
CA ASN A 279 27.86 20.22 4.67
C ASN A 279 26.72 19.74 3.76
N PRO A 280 26.64 18.44 3.44
CA PRO A 280 25.53 17.90 2.66
C PRO A 280 24.19 18.07 3.38
N GLN A 281 23.12 18.23 2.62
CA GLN A 281 21.75 18.36 3.15
C GLN A 281 20.89 17.20 2.67
N LEU A 282 20.21 16.54 3.61
CA LEU A 282 19.20 15.54 3.34
C LEU A 282 17.83 16.16 3.64
N GLU A 283 17.00 16.29 2.61
CA GLU A 283 15.69 16.93 2.65
C GLU A 283 14.60 15.97 2.18
N LYS A 284 13.33 16.30 2.44
CA LYS A 284 12.22 15.58 1.81
C LYS A 284 12.18 15.88 0.31
N LEU A 285 11.73 14.89 -0.45
CA LEU A 285 11.54 15.01 -1.88
C LEU A 285 10.62 16.20 -2.21
N ASP A 286 11.02 17.00 -3.18
CA ASP A 286 10.38 18.26 -3.59
C ASP A 286 9.24 18.05 -4.61
N MET A 287 9.26 16.94 -5.35
CA MET A 287 8.23 16.58 -6.34
C MET A 287 8.18 15.06 -6.60
N PRO A 288 7.02 14.50 -6.99
CA PRO A 288 6.91 13.09 -7.36
C PRO A 288 7.60 12.80 -8.71
N ILE A 289 7.82 11.50 -9.01
CA ILE A 289 8.55 11.07 -10.20
C ILE A 289 7.88 11.50 -11.51
N GLU A 290 6.55 11.47 -11.60
CA GLU A 290 5.83 11.82 -12.83
C GLU A 290 6.05 13.30 -13.19
N ASP A 291 6.04 14.17 -12.19
CA ASP A 291 6.31 15.59 -12.38
C ASP A 291 7.79 15.83 -12.68
N TYR A 292 8.69 15.09 -12.04
CA TYR A 292 10.12 15.17 -12.32
C TYR A 292 10.44 14.75 -13.76
N GLU A 293 9.95 13.60 -14.22
CA GLU A 293 10.14 13.12 -15.59
C GLU A 293 9.55 14.09 -16.62
N LYS A 294 8.34 14.61 -16.36
CA LYS A 294 7.71 15.60 -17.23
C LYS A 294 8.54 16.89 -17.35
N ASN A 295 9.17 17.33 -16.26
CA ASN A 295 10.07 18.49 -16.26
C ASN A 295 11.40 18.22 -16.99
N LEU A 296 11.72 16.95 -17.26
CA LEU A 296 12.92 16.53 -17.97
C LEU A 296 12.67 16.21 -19.46
N MET A 297 11.43 16.36 -19.95
CA MET A 297 11.10 16.29 -21.38
C MET A 297 11.19 17.68 -22.04
N PRO A 298 11.46 17.76 -23.37
CA PRO A 298 11.45 19.02 -24.09
C PRO A 298 10.07 19.69 -24.07
N GLU A 299 10.01 21.02 -23.89
CA GLU A 299 8.77 21.78 -24.07
C GLU A 299 8.29 21.63 -25.53
N LYS A 300 7.13 20.97 -25.74
CA LYS A 300 6.50 20.88 -27.07
C LYS A 300 6.21 22.29 -27.58
N LYS A 301 7.00 22.77 -28.55
CA LYS A 301 6.68 23.98 -29.32
C LYS A 301 5.35 23.74 -30.03
N GLN A 302 4.34 24.54 -29.71
CA GLN A 302 3.13 24.64 -30.51
C GLN A 302 3.53 25.07 -31.93
N GLU A 303 3.48 24.16 -32.89
CA GLU A 303 3.59 24.52 -34.29
C GLU A 303 2.35 25.31 -34.72
N GLU A 304 2.62 26.53 -35.17
CA GLU A 304 1.67 27.48 -35.75
C GLU A 304 0.89 26.84 -36.91
N GLN A 305 -0.39 26.55 -36.68
CA GLN A 305 -1.32 26.29 -37.78
C GLN A 305 -1.59 27.60 -38.55
N LYS A 306 -1.12 27.64 -39.79
CA LYS A 306 -1.46 28.66 -40.79
C LYS A 306 -2.99 28.80 -40.94
N PRO A 307 -3.54 30.02 -40.98
CA PRO A 307 -4.97 30.23 -41.15
C PRO A 307 -5.36 30.18 -42.64
N GLU A 308 -6.27 29.26 -43.01
CA GLU A 308 -6.99 29.34 -44.27
C GLU A 308 -8.16 30.33 -44.15
N THR A 309 -7.90 31.50 -44.74
CA THR A 309 -8.80 32.41 -45.46
C THR A 309 -10.30 32.04 -45.48
N LYS A 310 -11.13 32.84 -44.80
CA LYS A 310 -12.46 33.20 -45.32
C LYS A 310 -12.60 34.73 -45.36
N VAL A 311 -12.95 35.17 -46.56
CA VAL A 311 -13.09 36.55 -47.02
C VAL A 311 -14.34 37.20 -46.40
N GLU A 312 -14.11 38.43 -45.93
CA GLU A 312 -14.97 39.62 -45.87
C GLU A 312 -16.50 39.45 -45.87
N GLU A 313 -17.16 40.04 -44.85
CA GLU A 313 -17.84 41.32 -45.05
C GLU A 313 -18.00 42.10 -43.74
N LYS A 314 -17.65 43.40 -43.83
CA LYS A 314 -17.70 44.43 -42.79
C LYS A 314 -19.12 44.99 -42.62
N LYS A 315 -19.47 45.41 -41.40
CA LYS A 315 -19.61 46.83 -40.99
C LYS A 315 -20.25 46.99 -39.60
N GLU A 316 -19.51 47.65 -38.69
CA GLU A 316 -19.83 48.91 -37.97
C GLU A 316 -21.33 49.28 -37.80
N GLU A 317 -21.85 49.88 -36.73
CA GLU A 317 -21.38 50.41 -35.43
C GLU A 317 -22.65 51.11 -34.83
N LYS A 318 -22.71 51.28 -33.49
CA LYS A 318 -23.44 52.31 -32.68
C LYS A 318 -24.48 51.84 -31.64
N VAL A 319 -24.02 51.80 -30.39
CA VAL A 319 -24.38 52.66 -29.22
C VAL A 319 -25.86 52.90 -28.81
N ALA A 320 -26.09 52.69 -27.50
CA ALA A 320 -27.01 53.34 -26.54
C ALA A 320 -28.34 52.66 -26.12
N GLU A 321 -28.30 52.16 -24.88
CA GLU A 321 -29.18 52.41 -23.71
C GLU A 321 -30.70 52.13 -23.70
N GLU A 322 -31.04 51.33 -22.67
CA GLU A 322 -32.24 51.32 -21.80
C GLU A 322 -33.65 51.12 -22.37
N LYS A 323 -34.25 49.96 -22.05
CA LYS A 323 -35.40 49.88 -21.11
C LYS A 323 -35.71 48.46 -20.65
N ARG A 324 -36.21 48.39 -19.41
CA ARG A 324 -36.59 47.25 -18.57
C ARG A 324 -37.77 46.43 -19.16
N GLU A 325 -37.79 45.12 -18.93
CA GLU A 325 -38.83 44.41 -18.14
C GLU A 325 -38.69 42.87 -18.13
N THR A 326 -38.44 42.34 -16.91
CA THR A 326 -38.86 41.04 -16.30
C THR A 326 -38.46 39.66 -16.85
N PRO A 327 -38.27 38.67 -15.96
CA PRO A 327 -37.46 37.47 -16.19
C PRO A 327 -38.30 36.30 -16.74
N VAL A 328 -37.77 35.64 -17.77
CA VAL A 328 -38.20 34.28 -18.14
C VAL A 328 -37.11 33.33 -17.70
N ALA A 329 -37.53 32.30 -16.98
CA ALA A 329 -36.70 31.30 -16.33
C ALA A 329 -35.65 30.70 -17.29
N GLU A 330 -34.37 30.85 -16.92
CA GLU A 330 -33.32 29.98 -17.43
C GLU A 330 -33.55 28.57 -16.88
N GLU A 331 -33.85 27.63 -17.77
CA GLU A 331 -33.44 26.24 -17.55
C GLU A 331 -31.95 26.24 -17.20
N PRO A 332 -31.51 25.58 -16.12
CA PRO A 332 -30.09 25.47 -15.85
C PRO A 332 -29.45 24.72 -17.00
N ALA A 333 -28.57 25.42 -17.72
CA ALA A 333 -27.67 24.86 -18.70
C ALA A 333 -27.06 23.58 -18.13
N ALA A 334 -27.19 22.48 -18.90
CA ALA A 334 -26.62 21.19 -18.58
C ALA A 334 -25.17 21.38 -18.14
N ALA A 335 -24.91 21.09 -16.86
CA ALA A 335 -23.58 21.14 -16.30
C ALA A 335 -22.64 20.30 -17.18
N PRO A 336 -21.39 20.75 -17.43
CA PRO A 336 -20.43 19.95 -18.18
C PRO A 336 -20.32 18.58 -17.50
N VAL A 337 -20.52 17.51 -18.29
CA VAL A 337 -20.40 16.13 -17.84
C VAL A 337 -19.00 15.96 -17.26
N LYS A 338 -18.90 16.02 -15.93
CA LYS A 338 -17.66 15.77 -15.20
C LYS A 338 -17.36 14.29 -15.36
N THR A 339 -16.47 13.95 -16.28
CA THR A 339 -15.86 12.63 -16.35
C THR A 339 -15.13 12.38 -15.03
N LYS A 340 -15.63 11.46 -14.21
CA LYS A 340 -14.90 10.97 -13.05
C LYS A 340 -14.09 9.77 -13.54
N ALA A 341 -12.85 10.01 -13.93
CA ALA A 341 -11.89 8.93 -14.09
C ALA A 341 -11.49 8.47 -12.69
N ASN A 342 -11.74 7.20 -12.38
CA ASN A 342 -11.15 6.54 -11.23
C ASN A 342 -10.14 5.54 -11.81
N LEU A 343 -8.89 5.58 -11.35
CA LEU A 343 -7.95 4.50 -11.61
C LEU A 343 -8.52 3.28 -10.87
N GLY A 344 -9.35 2.51 -11.58
CA GLY A 344 -9.89 1.26 -11.06
C GLY A 344 -8.76 0.30 -10.67
N ASN A 345 -9.11 -0.76 -9.93
CA ASN A 345 -8.20 -1.68 -9.26
C ASN A 345 -6.97 -2.05 -10.10
N ILE A 346 -5.86 -1.34 -9.85
CA ILE A 346 -4.52 -1.88 -10.07
C ILE A 346 -4.27 -2.78 -8.86
N SER A 347 -4.27 -4.09 -9.07
CA SER A 347 -4.04 -5.04 -8.00
C SER A 347 -2.94 -6.00 -8.42
N PHE A 348 -1.84 -5.94 -7.68
CA PHE A 348 -0.73 -6.87 -7.75
C PHE A 348 -0.58 -7.47 -6.36
N GLY A 349 -0.62 -8.80 -6.25
CA GLY A 349 -0.42 -9.49 -4.98
C GLY A 349 -1.43 -10.61 -4.73
N LYS A 350 -1.38 -11.17 -3.53
CA LYS A 350 -2.21 -12.33 -3.18
C LYS A 350 -3.65 -11.93 -2.93
N GLN A 351 -4.55 -12.71 -3.50
CA GLN A 351 -5.99 -12.59 -3.29
C GLN A 351 -6.55 -13.96 -2.95
N THR A 352 -7.35 -14.01 -1.88
CA THR A 352 -8.04 -15.22 -1.45
C THR A 352 -9.44 -15.23 -2.02
N LYS A 353 -9.81 -16.33 -2.68
CA LYS A 353 -11.14 -16.55 -3.27
C LYS A 353 -11.65 -17.94 -2.91
N GLY A 354 -12.65 -17.97 -2.02
CA GLY A 354 -13.06 -19.21 -1.36
C GLY A 354 -11.93 -19.72 -0.45
N ASN A 355 -11.53 -20.98 -0.62
CA ASN A 355 -10.43 -21.60 0.13
C ASN A 355 -9.09 -21.60 -0.64
N SER A 356 -8.99 -20.84 -1.73
CA SER A 356 -7.81 -20.82 -2.60
C SER A 356 -7.20 -19.43 -2.64
N THR A 357 -5.88 -19.36 -2.56
CA THR A 357 -5.12 -18.11 -2.67
C THR A 357 -4.41 -18.06 -4.01
N TYR A 358 -4.47 -16.91 -4.67
CA TYR A 358 -3.89 -16.69 -5.99
C TYR A 358 -3.00 -15.44 -5.98
N LEU A 359 -1.90 -15.45 -6.72
CA LEU A 359 -1.15 -14.24 -7.08
C LEU A 359 -1.85 -13.58 -8.27
N VAL A 360 -2.44 -12.41 -8.09
CA VAL A 360 -3.25 -11.73 -9.12
C VAL A 360 -2.50 -10.51 -9.67
N TYR A 361 -2.56 -10.35 -10.99
CA TYR A 361 -2.02 -9.23 -11.77
C TYR A 361 -3.18 -8.60 -12.55
N SER A 362 -3.75 -7.52 -12.01
CA SER A 362 -4.93 -6.85 -12.56
C SER A 362 -4.63 -5.39 -12.85
N PHE A 363 -4.90 -4.97 -14.08
CA PHE A 363 -5.00 -3.57 -14.48
C PHE A 363 -6.40 -3.31 -15.03
N ALA A 364 -7.28 -2.70 -14.22
CA ALA A 364 -8.70 -2.57 -14.53
C ALA A 364 -9.23 -1.15 -14.29
N PRO A 365 -8.92 -0.17 -15.16
CA PRO A 365 -9.44 1.19 -15.04
C PRO A 365 -10.95 1.23 -15.27
N ASN A 366 -11.66 2.08 -14.50
CA ASN A 366 -13.11 2.24 -14.59
C ASN A 366 -13.47 3.71 -14.83
N PHE A 367 -14.29 3.96 -15.84
CA PHE A 367 -14.71 5.30 -16.25
C PHE A 367 -16.23 5.44 -16.11
N ASP A 368 -16.66 6.49 -15.42
CA ASP A 368 -18.07 6.89 -15.37
C ASP A 368 -18.28 8.15 -16.21
N ILE A 369 -19.19 8.06 -17.19
CA ILE A 369 -19.58 9.11 -18.11
C ILE A 369 -21.11 9.26 -18.06
N GLY A 370 -21.59 10.05 -17.08
CA GLY A 370 -23.02 10.23 -16.85
C GLY A 370 -23.71 8.91 -16.48
N PRO A 371 -24.76 8.48 -17.21
CA PRO A 371 -25.46 7.23 -16.93
C PRO A 371 -24.66 5.99 -17.35
N PHE A 372 -23.56 6.14 -18.07
CA PHE A 372 -22.74 5.02 -18.54
C PHE A 372 -21.50 4.86 -17.65
N GLY A 373 -21.13 3.62 -17.37
CA GLY A 373 -19.85 3.25 -16.78
C GLY A 373 -19.24 2.07 -17.53
N ILE A 374 -17.94 2.12 -17.78
CA ILE A 374 -17.20 1.07 -18.46
C ILE A 374 -15.84 0.89 -17.82
N GLY A 375 -15.43 -0.36 -17.64
CA GLY A 375 -14.10 -0.74 -17.22
C GLY A 375 -13.69 -2.01 -17.93
N ILE A 376 -12.75 -1.87 -18.86
CA ILE A 376 -12.10 -2.97 -19.54
C ILE A 376 -10.67 -3.02 -19.00
N GLY A 377 -10.23 -4.20 -18.63
CA GLY A 377 -8.93 -4.39 -18.03
C GLY A 377 -8.26 -5.66 -18.46
N PHE A 378 -7.01 -5.77 -18.03
CA PHE A 378 -6.17 -6.95 -18.20
C PHE A 378 -6.08 -7.66 -16.85
N ASN A 379 -6.43 -8.93 -16.80
CA ASN A 379 -6.28 -9.77 -15.61
C ASN A 379 -5.44 -11.01 -15.95
N ALA A 380 -4.52 -11.35 -15.07
CA ALA A 380 -3.80 -12.61 -15.05
C ALA A 380 -3.61 -13.07 -13.61
N TYR A 381 -3.36 -14.36 -13.40
CA TYR A 381 -3.09 -14.92 -12.08
C TYR A 381 -2.22 -16.16 -12.12
N GLN A 382 -1.60 -16.49 -10.99
CA GLN A 382 -0.89 -17.74 -10.74
C GLN A 382 -1.37 -18.35 -9.42
N GLU A 383 -1.39 -19.68 -9.33
CA GLU A 383 -1.68 -20.40 -8.07
C GLU A 383 -0.48 -20.40 -7.12
N SER A 384 0.74 -20.28 -7.66
CA SER A 384 2.00 -20.20 -6.91
C SER A 384 3.02 -19.39 -7.70
N ILE A 385 4.04 -18.84 -7.02
CA ILE A 385 5.05 -17.98 -7.67
C ILE A 385 5.82 -18.70 -8.78
N ASP A 386 6.03 -20.01 -8.63
CA ASP A 386 6.66 -20.90 -9.61
C ASP A 386 5.66 -21.55 -10.58
N GLY A 387 4.38 -21.20 -10.48
CA GLY A 387 3.29 -21.79 -11.26
C GLY A 387 3.11 -21.15 -12.64
N PRO A 388 2.40 -21.80 -13.57
CA PRO A 388 2.07 -21.20 -14.85
C PRO A 388 1.18 -19.96 -14.70
N LEU A 389 1.42 -18.93 -15.51
CA LEU A 389 0.57 -17.75 -15.61
C LEU A 389 -0.70 -18.07 -16.40
N TYR A 390 -1.85 -17.84 -15.77
CA TYR A 390 -3.17 -17.94 -16.39
C TYR A 390 -3.72 -16.55 -16.69
N TYR A 391 -4.39 -16.42 -17.83
CA TYR A 391 -5.00 -15.16 -18.28
C TYR A 391 -6.51 -15.18 -18.03
N GLY A 392 -7.01 -14.12 -17.39
CA GLY A 392 -8.39 -13.99 -16.93
C GLY A 392 -8.47 -13.78 -15.42
N ILE A 393 -9.67 -13.96 -14.86
CA ILE A 393 -9.93 -13.85 -13.41
C ILE A 393 -9.79 -15.23 -12.76
N PRO A 394 -9.23 -15.35 -11.54
CA PRO A 394 -9.11 -16.62 -10.83
C PRO A 394 -10.41 -17.42 -10.77
N SER A 395 -10.32 -18.72 -11.07
CA SER A 395 -11.44 -19.67 -11.12
C SER A 395 -11.00 -21.04 -10.63
N LYS A 396 -11.94 -21.85 -10.13
CA LYS A 396 -11.66 -23.22 -9.64
C LYS A 396 -11.06 -24.14 -10.71
N GLU A 397 -11.37 -23.89 -11.96
CA GLU A 397 -10.76 -24.54 -13.12
C GLU A 397 -9.94 -23.48 -13.87
N ALA A 398 -8.66 -23.76 -14.11
CA ALA A 398 -7.74 -22.85 -14.78
C ALA A 398 -8.33 -22.34 -16.11
N THR A 399 -8.45 -21.01 -16.24
CA THR A 399 -9.34 -20.40 -17.22
C THR A 399 -8.77 -20.28 -18.62
N SER A 400 -7.45 -20.07 -18.79
CA SER A 400 -6.77 -20.06 -20.08
C SER A 400 -5.27 -19.72 -19.95
N GLN A 401 -4.43 -20.19 -20.88
CA GLN A 401 -3.10 -19.61 -21.17
C GLN A 401 -3.11 -18.73 -22.43
N ASP A 402 -4.28 -18.50 -23.03
CA ASP A 402 -4.44 -17.58 -24.16
C ASP A 402 -4.49 -16.13 -23.67
N LEU A 403 -3.61 -15.28 -24.21
CA LEU A 403 -3.51 -13.86 -23.90
C LEU A 403 -4.83 -13.11 -24.11
N TRP A 404 -5.66 -13.55 -25.07
CA TRP A 404 -6.98 -12.93 -25.30
C TRP A 404 -7.94 -13.09 -24.14
N SER A 405 -7.76 -14.13 -23.32
CA SER A 405 -8.54 -14.35 -22.10
C SER A 405 -8.22 -13.34 -21.00
N ALA A 406 -7.10 -12.61 -21.10
CA ALA A 406 -6.74 -11.58 -20.13
C ALA A 406 -7.65 -10.35 -20.23
N ILE A 407 -8.22 -10.10 -21.41
CA ILE A 407 -9.15 -9.00 -21.64
C ILE A 407 -10.46 -9.34 -20.94
N SER A 408 -10.83 -8.49 -19.99
CA SER A 408 -11.97 -8.72 -19.10
C SER A 408 -12.80 -7.46 -18.95
N ILE A 409 -14.11 -7.65 -18.87
CA ILE A 409 -15.02 -6.60 -18.40
C ILE A 409 -14.91 -6.60 -16.89
N ASN A 410 -14.41 -5.51 -16.33
CA ASN A 410 -14.28 -5.32 -14.89
C ASN A 410 -15.41 -4.49 -14.31
N TYR A 411 -16.01 -3.66 -15.15
CA TYR A 411 -17.09 -2.79 -14.77
C TYR A 411 -17.96 -2.46 -15.99
N LEU A 412 -19.26 -2.52 -15.79
CA LEU A 412 -20.26 -2.00 -16.70
C LEU A 412 -21.36 -1.38 -15.84
N LYS A 413 -21.78 -0.16 -16.16
CA LYS A 413 -22.90 0.49 -15.50
C LYS A 413 -23.79 1.17 -16.53
N LEU A 414 -25.09 0.96 -16.40
CA LEU A 414 -26.15 1.70 -17.09
C LEU A 414 -27.09 2.21 -16.00
N ASP A 415 -27.04 3.50 -15.68
CA ASP A 415 -27.80 4.13 -14.61
C ASP A 415 -28.75 5.19 -15.17
N PHE A 416 -29.96 4.76 -15.50
CA PHE A 416 -31.01 5.60 -16.04
C PHE A 416 -32.14 5.80 -15.01
N PRO A 417 -33.00 6.82 -15.19
CA PRO A 417 -34.12 7.04 -14.28
C PRO A 417 -35.08 5.86 -14.14
N MET A 418 -35.25 5.04 -15.19
CA MET A 418 -36.18 3.90 -15.21
C MET A 418 -35.52 2.56 -14.88
N PHE A 419 -34.21 2.44 -15.05
CA PHE A 419 -33.50 1.18 -14.80
C PHE A 419 -32.04 1.43 -14.48
N TYR A 420 -31.49 0.47 -13.75
CA TYR A 420 -30.10 0.39 -13.38
C TYR A 420 -29.61 -1.02 -13.65
N ILE A 421 -28.45 -1.13 -14.30
CA ILE A 421 -27.74 -2.38 -14.50
C ILE A 421 -26.28 -2.10 -14.15
N ARG A 422 -25.70 -2.95 -13.30
CA ARG A 422 -24.30 -2.93 -12.96
C ARG A 422 -23.71 -4.31 -13.04
N TYR A 423 -22.55 -4.40 -13.65
CA TYR A 423 -21.62 -5.51 -13.49
C TYR A 423 -20.33 -4.95 -12.91
N GLY A 424 -19.81 -5.52 -11.84
CA GLY A 424 -18.55 -5.07 -11.24
C GLY A 424 -18.30 -5.70 -9.87
N VAL A 425 -17.24 -5.27 -9.19
CA VAL A 425 -16.87 -5.78 -7.85
C VAL A 425 -18.07 -5.73 -6.90
N SER A 426 -18.29 -6.78 -6.12
CA SER A 426 -19.37 -6.82 -5.12
C SER A 426 -19.30 -5.58 -4.22
N PRO A 427 -20.35 -4.74 -4.20
CA PRO A 427 -20.51 -3.74 -3.16
C PRO A 427 -20.93 -4.44 -1.86
N SER A 428 -21.00 -3.65 -0.80
CA SER A 428 -21.66 -4.05 0.44
C SER A 428 -23.18 -3.90 0.31
N TYR A 429 -23.92 -4.92 0.75
CA TYR A 429 -25.37 -4.98 0.75
C TYR A 429 -25.89 -4.98 2.19
N THR A 430 -26.75 -4.01 2.49
CA THR A 430 -27.60 -4.04 3.68
C THR A 430 -29.04 -3.92 3.24
N LYS A 431 -29.92 -4.75 3.79
CA LYS A 431 -31.36 -4.71 3.52
C LYS A 431 -32.13 -4.49 4.81
N GLY A 432 -33.33 -3.95 4.68
CA GLY A 432 -34.16 -3.52 5.79
C GLY A 432 -33.48 -2.47 6.66
N LEU A 433 -33.40 -2.76 7.96
CA LEU A 433 -32.65 -2.01 8.98
C LEU A 433 -31.34 -2.73 9.37
N GLY A 434 -31.02 -3.86 8.75
CA GLY A 434 -29.79 -4.62 8.95
C GLY A 434 -29.89 -5.72 10.02
N LEU A 435 -31.09 -6.22 10.33
CA LEU A 435 -31.24 -7.29 11.32
C LEU A 435 -30.65 -8.64 10.85
N PHE A 436 -31.04 -9.13 9.66
CA PHE A 436 -30.54 -10.41 9.14
C PHE A 436 -29.45 -10.26 8.07
N MET A 437 -29.59 -9.30 7.14
CA MET A 437 -28.59 -9.04 6.10
C MET A 437 -27.95 -7.65 6.26
N ASN A 438 -26.71 -7.63 6.74
CA ASN A 438 -26.00 -6.42 7.13
C ASN A 438 -24.57 -6.41 6.60
N ASN A 439 -24.24 -5.42 5.75
CA ASN A 439 -22.92 -5.28 5.14
C ASN A 439 -22.41 -6.56 4.43
N TYR A 440 -23.31 -7.36 3.86
CA TYR A 440 -22.95 -8.55 3.09
C TYR A 440 -22.17 -8.17 1.84
N SER A 441 -21.08 -8.86 1.56
CA SER A 441 -20.30 -8.67 0.33
C SER A 441 -19.64 -9.98 -0.07
N ILE A 442 -19.34 -10.12 -1.36
CA ILE A 442 -18.60 -11.27 -1.90
C ILE A 442 -17.17 -10.81 -2.18
N PRO A 443 -16.18 -11.19 -1.35
CA PRO A 443 -14.80 -10.73 -1.49
C PRO A 443 -14.22 -11.03 -2.87
N TYR A 444 -13.49 -10.06 -3.43
CA TYR A 444 -12.75 -10.16 -4.69
C TYR A 444 -13.54 -10.67 -5.92
N SER A 445 -14.87 -10.64 -5.86
CA SER A 445 -15.74 -11.22 -6.87
C SER A 445 -16.55 -10.14 -7.58
N ARG A 446 -16.85 -10.37 -8.87
CA ARG A 446 -17.76 -9.51 -9.63
C ARG A 446 -19.18 -10.07 -9.58
N VAL A 447 -20.16 -9.19 -9.69
CA VAL A 447 -21.58 -9.52 -9.53
C VAL A 447 -22.41 -8.68 -10.49
N PHE A 448 -23.60 -9.18 -10.82
CA PHE A 448 -24.59 -8.45 -11.60
C PHE A 448 -25.69 -7.92 -10.67
N ASP A 449 -25.89 -6.61 -10.67
CA ASP A 449 -27.00 -5.95 -9.97
C ASP A 449 -27.92 -5.30 -11.01
N THR A 450 -29.22 -5.43 -10.80
CA THR A 450 -30.23 -4.77 -11.63
C THR A 450 -31.32 -4.16 -10.77
N GLU A 451 -31.86 -3.02 -11.20
CA GLU A 451 -33.02 -2.37 -10.60
C GLU A 451 -33.90 -1.74 -11.67
N LEU A 452 -35.22 -1.90 -11.56
CA LEU A 452 -36.23 -1.18 -12.31
C LEU A 452 -36.87 -0.14 -11.39
N ARG A 453 -37.11 1.07 -11.90
CA ARG A 453 -37.56 2.23 -11.13
C ARG A 453 -38.80 2.82 -11.78
N PHE A 454 -39.94 2.75 -11.10
CA PHE A 454 -41.24 3.23 -11.57
C PHE A 454 -41.84 4.20 -10.54
N GLY A 455 -41.38 5.45 -10.57
CA GLY A 455 -41.83 6.47 -9.60
C GLY A 455 -41.48 6.08 -8.17
N GLY A 456 -42.50 5.76 -7.37
CA GLY A 456 -42.33 5.32 -5.97
C GLY A 456 -41.99 3.83 -5.81
N LEU A 457 -41.96 3.02 -6.88
CA LEU A 457 -41.65 1.59 -6.83
C LEU A 457 -40.26 1.32 -7.39
N LYS A 458 -39.46 0.52 -6.70
CA LYS A 458 -38.22 -0.06 -7.20
C LYS A 458 -38.24 -1.57 -7.06
N LEU A 459 -37.78 -2.26 -8.09
CA LEU A 459 -37.65 -3.72 -8.13
C LEU A 459 -36.20 -4.03 -8.47
N GLY A 460 -35.44 -4.64 -7.56
CA GLY A 460 -34.05 -4.97 -7.82
C GLY A 460 -33.69 -6.42 -7.56
N MET A 461 -32.58 -6.85 -8.13
CA MET A 461 -32.07 -8.21 -8.03
C MET A 461 -30.54 -8.19 -8.04
N HIS A 462 -29.97 -9.02 -7.18
CA HIS A 462 -28.56 -9.33 -7.11
C HIS A 462 -28.32 -10.74 -7.64
N ILE A 463 -27.42 -10.87 -8.61
CA ILE A 463 -27.12 -12.10 -9.32
C ILE A 463 -25.62 -12.39 -9.14
N PRO A 464 -25.24 -13.40 -8.34
CA PRO A 464 -23.86 -13.66 -7.95
C PRO A 464 -23.12 -14.47 -9.03
N TYR A 465 -22.95 -13.87 -10.20
CA TYR A 465 -22.21 -14.45 -11.31
C TYR A 465 -21.17 -13.47 -11.83
N GLU A 466 -20.03 -14.01 -12.26
CA GLU A 466 -19.00 -13.23 -12.94
C GLU A 466 -18.55 -13.88 -14.24
N VAL A 467 -18.18 -13.03 -15.19
CA VAL A 467 -17.55 -13.41 -16.45
C VAL A 467 -16.05 -13.54 -16.19
N THR A 468 -15.51 -14.74 -16.31
CA THR A 468 -14.10 -15.05 -16.03
C THR A 468 -13.19 -14.87 -17.24
N SER A 469 -13.73 -15.02 -18.45
CA SER A 469 -13.06 -14.73 -19.73
C SER A 469 -14.09 -14.33 -20.78
N LEU A 470 -13.71 -13.44 -21.71
CA LEU A 470 -14.53 -13.09 -22.88
C LEU A 470 -14.23 -13.98 -24.09
N MET A 471 -13.00 -14.49 -24.17
CA MET A 471 -12.49 -15.23 -25.33
C MET A 471 -11.60 -16.39 -24.84
N PRO A 472 -12.12 -17.64 -24.79
CA PRO A 472 -13.53 -17.99 -24.97
C PRO A 472 -14.42 -17.43 -23.85
N PHE A 473 -15.71 -17.21 -24.14
CA PHE A 473 -16.64 -16.68 -23.13
C PHE A 473 -16.87 -17.72 -22.03
N ASN A 474 -16.46 -17.39 -20.81
CA ASN A 474 -16.62 -18.21 -19.62
C ASN A 474 -17.19 -17.38 -18.48
N TYR A 475 -18.02 -18.01 -17.64
CA TYR A 475 -18.60 -17.38 -16.46
C TYR A 475 -18.73 -18.41 -15.33
N GLN A 476 -18.80 -17.93 -14.09
CA GLN A 476 -18.96 -18.78 -12.91
C GLN A 476 -19.85 -18.13 -11.85
N LYS A 477 -20.42 -18.97 -10.99
CA LYS A 477 -21.15 -18.55 -9.78
C LYS A 477 -20.15 -18.09 -8.72
N THR A 478 -20.35 -16.90 -8.16
CA THR A 478 -19.44 -16.29 -7.15
C THR A 478 -19.91 -16.50 -5.71
N SER A 479 -21.21 -16.69 -5.51
CA SER A 479 -21.83 -17.04 -4.24
C SER A 479 -23.06 -17.90 -4.48
N ASN A 480 -23.43 -18.69 -3.49
CA ASN A 480 -24.71 -19.40 -3.48
C ASN A 480 -25.90 -18.47 -3.21
N LEU A 481 -25.71 -17.26 -2.67
CA LEU A 481 -26.81 -16.36 -2.35
C LEU A 481 -27.22 -15.44 -3.50
N MET A 482 -28.46 -15.59 -3.93
CA MET A 482 -29.16 -14.64 -4.79
C MET A 482 -30.25 -13.95 -3.96
N PHE A 483 -30.50 -12.66 -4.22
CA PHE A 483 -31.62 -11.97 -3.59
C PHE A 483 -32.28 -10.96 -4.51
N GLY A 484 -33.58 -10.78 -4.32
CA GLY A 484 -34.39 -9.77 -4.98
C GLY A 484 -35.10 -8.89 -3.96
N TYR A 485 -35.41 -7.65 -4.32
CA TYR A 485 -36.08 -6.72 -3.42
C TYR A 485 -37.11 -5.85 -4.13
N VAL A 486 -38.09 -5.41 -3.36
CA VAL A 486 -39.13 -4.46 -3.73
C VAL A 486 -39.12 -3.33 -2.72
N ASP A 487 -38.80 -2.10 -3.15
CA ASP A 487 -38.86 -0.87 -2.33
C ASP A 487 -40.01 0.00 -2.84
N MET A 488 -40.93 0.37 -1.96
CA MET A 488 -42.16 1.09 -2.29
C MET A 488 -42.33 2.33 -1.40
N ASP A 489 -42.55 3.47 -2.03
CA ASP A 489 -43.05 4.70 -1.40
C ASP A 489 -44.58 4.65 -1.30
N LEU A 490 -45.08 4.47 -0.08
CA LEU A 490 -46.51 4.48 0.26
C LEU A 490 -46.99 5.89 0.66
N GLY A 491 -46.18 6.93 0.42
CA GLY A 491 -46.44 8.33 0.75
C GLY A 491 -46.12 8.65 2.21
N LEU A 492 -46.92 8.11 3.14
CA LEU A 492 -46.66 8.32 4.58
C LEU A 492 -45.45 7.53 5.06
N PHE A 493 -45.22 6.33 4.53
CA PHE A 493 -44.11 5.45 4.88
C PHE A 493 -43.51 4.85 3.61
N ASN A 494 -42.33 4.25 3.75
CA ASN A 494 -41.71 3.40 2.75
C ASN A 494 -41.73 1.96 3.26
N THR A 495 -41.75 1.00 2.35
CA THR A 495 -41.60 -0.40 2.69
C THR A 495 -40.59 -1.08 1.77
N GLU A 496 -39.79 -1.98 2.33
CA GLU A 496 -38.86 -2.83 1.59
C GLU A 496 -39.19 -4.28 1.89
N ILE A 497 -39.33 -5.11 0.85
CA ILE A 497 -39.43 -6.56 0.97
C ILE A 497 -38.27 -7.17 0.20
N THR A 498 -37.42 -7.94 0.87
CA THR A 498 -36.28 -8.65 0.26
C THR A 498 -36.47 -10.15 0.41
N GLY A 499 -36.32 -10.90 -0.69
CA GLY A 499 -36.24 -12.35 -0.68
C GLY A 499 -34.81 -12.81 -0.95
N ILE A 500 -34.26 -13.66 -0.10
CA ILE A 500 -32.93 -14.27 -0.23
C ILE A 500 -33.12 -15.77 -0.49
N TYR A 501 -32.36 -16.32 -1.42
CA TYR A 501 -32.42 -17.72 -1.80
C TYR A 501 -31.02 -18.30 -1.97
N ASN A 502 -30.78 -19.46 -1.36
CA ASN A 502 -29.55 -20.24 -1.52
C ASN A 502 -29.68 -21.16 -2.75
N MET A 503 -28.87 -20.89 -3.77
CA MET A 503 -28.78 -21.60 -5.04
C MET A 503 -27.75 -22.74 -5.02
N SER A 504 -27.45 -23.33 -3.86
CA SER A 504 -26.59 -24.51 -3.80
C SER A 504 -27.19 -25.64 -4.66
N GLU A 505 -26.32 -26.31 -5.41
CA GLU A 505 -26.68 -27.52 -6.19
C GLU A 505 -26.51 -28.80 -5.35
N GLU A 506 -25.84 -28.69 -4.20
CA GLU A 506 -25.66 -29.76 -3.22
C GLU A 506 -26.76 -29.71 -2.16
N ASP A 507 -27.01 -30.86 -1.52
CA ASP A 507 -27.90 -30.93 -0.36
C ASP A 507 -27.38 -29.98 0.74
N LEU A 508 -28.19 -28.98 1.08
CA LEU A 508 -27.88 -28.02 2.13
C LEU A 508 -27.68 -28.75 3.45
N LYS A 509 -26.71 -28.30 4.25
CA LYS A 509 -26.60 -28.75 5.64
C LYS A 509 -27.85 -28.33 6.41
N ASP A 510 -28.25 -29.15 7.38
CA ASP A 510 -29.45 -28.97 8.19
C ASP A 510 -29.60 -27.53 8.71
N ASN A 511 -28.51 -26.90 9.15
CA ASN A 511 -28.49 -25.55 9.70
C ASN A 511 -27.98 -24.46 8.73
N GLU A 512 -27.79 -24.74 7.45
CA GLU A 512 -27.43 -23.72 6.45
C GLU A 512 -28.68 -22.91 6.04
N LEU A 513 -28.51 -21.63 5.69
CA LEU A 513 -29.59 -20.81 5.14
C LEU A 513 -30.10 -21.40 3.83
N LYS A 514 -31.40 -21.70 3.75
CA LYS A 514 -32.10 -22.12 2.54
C LYS A 514 -32.76 -20.94 1.84
N GLN A 515 -33.56 -20.18 2.59
CA GLN A 515 -34.25 -18.98 2.09
C GLN A 515 -34.60 -18.03 3.24
N ALA A 516 -34.70 -16.74 2.95
CA ALA A 516 -35.19 -15.74 3.90
C ALA A 516 -36.08 -14.70 3.23
N ILE A 517 -37.02 -14.14 4.00
CA ILE A 517 -37.84 -13.00 3.60
C ILE A 517 -37.71 -11.94 4.68
N LEU A 518 -37.27 -10.76 4.28
CA LEU A 518 -37.09 -9.58 5.12
C LEU A 518 -38.15 -8.56 4.72
N ALA A 519 -38.90 -8.05 5.69
CA ALA A 519 -39.94 -7.06 5.46
C ALA A 519 -39.74 -5.87 6.40
N THR A 520 -39.59 -4.68 5.83
CA THR A 520 -39.35 -3.45 6.59
C THR A 520 -40.39 -2.40 6.26
N LEU A 521 -40.88 -1.71 7.28
CA LEU A 521 -41.68 -0.50 7.17
C LEU A 521 -40.92 0.64 7.84
N TYR A 522 -40.60 1.70 7.11
CA TYR A 522 -39.79 2.79 7.63
C TYR A 522 -40.26 4.16 7.14
N LYS A 523 -39.88 5.20 7.88
CA LYS A 523 -39.91 6.58 7.40
C LYS A 523 -38.50 7.08 7.23
N LYS A 524 -38.17 7.55 6.03
CA LYS A 524 -36.91 8.25 5.79
C LYS A 524 -37.06 9.74 6.14
N ILE A 525 -36.24 10.22 7.07
CA ILE A 525 -36.11 11.64 7.42
C ILE A 525 -34.65 12.02 7.20
N PHE A 526 -34.38 12.87 6.21
CA PHE A 526 -33.03 13.14 5.70
C PHE A 526 -32.29 11.83 5.35
N PHE A 527 -31.19 11.53 6.05
CA PHE A 527 -30.35 10.36 5.86
C PHE A 527 -30.63 9.23 6.87
N ILE A 528 -31.68 9.36 7.69
CA ILE A 528 -32.04 8.39 8.74
C ILE A 528 -33.33 7.66 8.35
N LYS A 529 -33.32 6.32 8.38
CA LYS A 529 -34.52 5.48 8.31
C LYS A 529 -34.96 5.16 9.73
N PHE A 530 -36.19 5.50 10.11
CA PHE A 530 -36.80 5.04 11.36
C PHE A 530 -37.86 4.02 11.02
N GLY A 531 -37.79 2.80 11.55
CA GLY A 531 -38.73 1.78 11.14
C GLY A 531 -38.80 0.56 12.04
N VAL A 532 -39.53 -0.43 11.51
CA VAL A 532 -39.59 -1.80 11.99
C VAL A 532 -39.21 -2.74 10.85
N GLU A 533 -38.33 -3.69 11.13
CA GLU A 533 -37.95 -4.80 10.26
C GLU A 533 -38.42 -6.10 10.91
N THR A 534 -38.87 -7.06 10.09
CA THR A 534 -39.12 -8.43 10.50
C THR A 534 -38.59 -9.39 9.45
N ASP A 535 -37.89 -10.42 9.92
CA ASP A 535 -37.19 -11.38 9.08
C ASP A 535 -37.69 -12.78 9.38
N VAL A 536 -37.95 -13.56 8.34
CA VAL A 536 -38.31 -14.98 8.45
C VAL A 536 -37.29 -15.79 7.68
N VAL A 537 -36.68 -16.75 8.33
CA VAL A 537 -35.55 -17.53 7.83
C VAL A 537 -35.87 -19.01 7.90
N TYR A 538 -35.60 -19.73 6.81
CA TYR A 538 -35.66 -21.18 6.73
C TYR A 538 -34.26 -21.76 6.57
N SER A 539 -33.92 -22.74 7.40
CA SER A 539 -32.70 -23.53 7.30
C SER A 539 -32.85 -24.74 6.36
N GLY A 540 -31.75 -25.45 6.10
CA GLY A 540 -31.72 -26.65 5.26
C GLY A 540 -32.66 -27.77 5.75
N ASP A 541 -32.83 -27.91 7.07
CA ASP A 541 -33.76 -28.83 7.73
C ASP A 541 -35.22 -28.33 7.82
N ASP A 542 -35.53 -27.23 7.12
CA ASP A 542 -36.83 -26.55 7.14
C ASP A 542 -37.24 -25.96 8.51
N THR A 543 -36.30 -25.81 9.46
CA THR A 543 -36.55 -25.05 10.69
C THR A 543 -36.82 -23.58 10.36
N LEU A 544 -37.94 -23.05 10.85
CA LEU A 544 -38.35 -21.66 10.69
C LEU A 544 -37.94 -20.85 11.92
N THR A 545 -37.16 -19.81 11.70
CA THR A 545 -36.79 -18.83 12.73
C THR A 545 -37.19 -17.43 12.27
N TYR A 546 -37.40 -16.51 13.20
CA TYR A 546 -37.82 -15.14 12.89
C TYR A 546 -37.26 -14.10 13.85
N GLY A 547 -37.05 -12.91 13.32
CA GLY A 547 -36.53 -11.76 14.04
C GLY A 547 -37.40 -10.52 13.82
N LEU A 548 -37.31 -9.57 14.74
CA LEU A 548 -37.91 -8.24 14.64
C LEU A 548 -36.95 -7.20 15.20
N LEU A 549 -36.83 -6.06 14.52
CA LEU A 549 -36.00 -4.93 14.93
C LEU A 549 -36.81 -3.63 14.80
N ILE A 550 -36.78 -2.78 15.81
CA ILE A 550 -37.38 -1.44 15.79
C ILE A 550 -36.30 -0.41 16.12
N GLY A 551 -36.03 0.52 15.21
CA GLY A 551 -35.04 1.55 15.47
C GLY A 551 -34.66 2.44 14.29
N PRO A 552 -33.78 3.43 14.53
CA PRO A 552 -33.08 4.18 13.50
C PRO A 552 -31.96 3.37 12.82
N MET A 553 -31.79 3.64 11.52
CA MET A 553 -30.63 3.27 10.72
C MET A 553 -30.15 4.50 9.94
N ILE A 554 -28.88 4.81 10.05
CA ILE A 554 -28.14 5.77 9.23
C ILE A 554 -27.29 4.96 8.27
N ASP A 555 -27.41 5.26 6.99
CA ASP A 555 -26.67 4.55 5.94
C ASP A 555 -26.04 5.56 4.98
N PHE A 556 -24.71 5.68 5.03
CA PHE A 556 -23.89 6.50 4.15
C PHE A 556 -22.79 5.65 3.49
N PRO A 557 -23.14 4.75 2.55
CA PRO A 557 -22.18 3.88 1.91
C PRO A 557 -21.16 4.65 1.06
N PRO A 558 -19.91 4.18 0.93
CA PRO A 558 -19.31 3.04 1.64
C PRO A 558 -18.72 3.41 3.01
N TYR A 559 -18.89 4.66 3.46
CA TYR A 559 -18.08 5.22 4.53
C TYR A 559 -18.60 4.95 5.92
N PHE A 560 -19.90 5.08 6.15
CA PHE A 560 -20.44 5.03 7.50
C PHE A 560 -21.83 4.39 7.53
N GLN A 561 -22.05 3.52 8.50
CA GLN A 561 -23.35 2.97 8.80
C GLN A 561 -23.53 2.92 10.31
N PHE A 562 -24.72 3.26 10.79
CA PHE A 562 -25.06 3.16 12.20
C PHE A 562 -26.49 2.67 12.34
N MET A 563 -26.71 1.69 13.20
CA MET A 563 -28.04 1.23 13.57
C MET A 563 -28.14 1.12 15.08
N PHE A 564 -29.32 1.38 15.63
CA PHE A 564 -29.59 1.16 17.03
C PHE A 564 -31.07 0.87 17.18
N GLY A 565 -31.45 -0.08 18.03
CA GLY A 565 -32.85 -0.45 18.17
C GLY A 565 -33.12 -1.49 19.25
N PHE A 566 -34.41 -1.80 19.38
CA PHE A 566 -34.89 -2.93 20.16
C PHE A 566 -35.11 -4.11 19.24
N ASP A 567 -34.63 -5.28 19.62
CA ASP A 567 -34.79 -6.51 18.87
C ASP A 567 -35.62 -7.55 19.62
N TYR A 568 -36.25 -8.45 18.86
CA TYR A 568 -36.80 -9.72 19.32
C TYR A 568 -36.33 -10.82 18.38
N LEU A 569 -35.77 -11.89 18.92
CA LEU A 569 -35.23 -13.03 18.18
C LEU A 569 -35.95 -14.30 18.66
N SER A 570 -36.49 -15.10 17.74
CA SER A 570 -37.02 -16.42 18.08
C SER A 570 -35.90 -17.41 18.42
N ASP A 571 -36.28 -18.62 18.85
CA ASP A 571 -35.33 -19.72 18.97
C ASP A 571 -34.63 -19.94 17.62
N GLY A 572 -33.31 -20.13 17.67
CA GLY A 572 -32.44 -20.39 16.51
C GLY A 572 -32.20 -19.21 15.55
N PHE A 573 -32.78 -18.03 15.77
CA PHE A 573 -32.57 -16.88 14.88
C PHE A 573 -31.19 -16.26 15.13
N ASN A 574 -30.39 -16.16 14.07
CA ASN A 574 -29.07 -15.53 14.11
C ASN A 574 -29.11 -14.16 13.45
N MET A 575 -28.91 -13.12 14.25
CA MET A 575 -28.73 -11.77 13.71
C MET A 575 -27.49 -11.70 12.83
N GLU A 576 -27.58 -10.89 11.77
CA GLU A 576 -26.48 -10.61 10.84
C GLU A 576 -25.83 -11.87 10.26
N TYR A 577 -26.59 -12.96 10.17
CA TYR A 577 -26.07 -14.21 9.62
C TYR A 577 -25.56 -14.02 8.19
N VAL A 578 -26.26 -13.20 7.38
CA VAL A 578 -25.80 -12.77 6.06
C VAL A 578 -25.02 -11.46 6.21
N GLY A 579 -23.78 -11.58 6.68
CA GLY A 579 -22.87 -10.46 6.93
C GLY A 579 -21.58 -10.50 6.09
N PRO A 580 -20.58 -9.65 6.39
CA PRO A 580 -19.30 -9.58 5.65
C PRO A 580 -18.53 -10.91 5.62
N TYR A 581 -18.70 -11.74 6.65
CA TYR A 581 -18.01 -13.02 6.81
C TYR A 581 -18.85 -14.22 6.37
N TYR A 582 -20.03 -14.02 5.76
CA TYR A 582 -20.92 -15.11 5.37
C TYR A 582 -20.21 -16.13 4.47
N GLU A 583 -19.57 -15.67 3.40
CA GLU A 583 -18.86 -16.55 2.44
C GLU A 583 -17.75 -17.36 3.12
N TYR A 584 -16.98 -16.71 3.99
CA TYR A 584 -15.91 -17.37 4.76
C TYR A 584 -16.47 -18.40 5.74
N ASN A 585 -17.54 -18.07 6.47
CA ASN A 585 -18.15 -18.97 7.45
C ASN A 585 -18.71 -20.23 6.80
N VAL A 586 -19.46 -20.08 5.71
CA VAL A 586 -20.03 -21.22 4.96
C VAL A 586 -18.92 -22.11 4.39
N ALA A 587 -17.87 -21.52 3.81
CA ALA A 587 -16.72 -22.27 3.28
C ALA A 587 -15.95 -23.07 4.36
N ASN A 588 -16.07 -22.67 5.63
CA ASN A 588 -15.46 -23.31 6.79
C ASN A 588 -16.46 -24.15 7.63
N GLY A 589 -17.66 -24.42 7.11
CA GLY A 589 -18.68 -25.24 7.78
C GLY A 589 -19.28 -24.58 9.03
N LYS A 590 -19.20 -23.26 9.15
CA LYS A 590 -19.83 -22.47 10.21
C LYS A 590 -21.18 -21.96 9.72
N TYR A 591 -22.25 -22.60 10.19
CA TYR A 591 -23.62 -22.31 9.79
C TYR A 591 -24.44 -21.70 10.93
N MET A 592 -25.77 -21.60 10.77
CA MET A 592 -26.65 -21.08 11.81
C MET A 592 -26.56 -21.92 13.08
N ASP A 593 -26.54 -21.25 14.23
CA ASP A 593 -26.77 -21.88 15.52
C ASP A 593 -28.28 -21.90 15.80
N LEU A 594 -28.91 -23.04 15.52
CA LEU A 594 -30.34 -23.23 15.72
C LEU A 594 -30.71 -23.49 17.20
N ASN A 595 -29.73 -23.66 18.09
CA ASN A 595 -29.97 -23.95 19.50
C ASN A 595 -30.06 -22.68 20.37
N GLN A 596 -29.88 -21.50 19.78
CA GLN A 596 -29.95 -20.27 20.57
C GLN A 596 -31.37 -20.02 21.07
N GLU A 597 -31.52 -19.78 22.38
CA GLU A 597 -32.82 -19.46 22.97
C GLU A 597 -33.33 -18.09 22.53
N LYS A 598 -34.65 -17.95 22.39
CA LYS A 598 -35.31 -16.68 22.10
C LYS A 598 -34.86 -15.56 23.05
N SER A 599 -34.76 -14.36 22.52
CA SER A 599 -34.35 -13.18 23.28
C SER A 599 -35.07 -11.92 22.82
N MET A 600 -35.09 -10.91 23.68
CA MET A 600 -35.48 -9.54 23.35
C MET A 600 -34.41 -8.64 23.93
N GLY A 601 -34.00 -7.59 23.24
CA GLY A 601 -32.83 -6.82 23.66
C GLY A 601 -32.71 -5.43 23.06
N LEU A 602 -31.52 -4.87 23.25
CA LEU A 602 -31.01 -3.72 22.52
C LEU A 602 -29.90 -4.17 21.58
N ILE A 603 -29.93 -3.65 20.36
CA ILE A 603 -28.83 -3.76 19.40
C ILE A 603 -28.33 -2.36 19.06
N GLY A 604 -27.02 -2.22 18.92
CA GLY A 604 -26.36 -1.01 18.44
C GLY A 604 -25.16 -1.40 17.61
N LYS A 605 -24.99 -0.80 16.43
CA LYS A 605 -23.86 -1.08 15.57
C LYS A 605 -23.40 0.16 14.84
N SER A 606 -22.09 0.28 14.69
CA SER A 606 -21.44 1.33 13.94
C SER A 606 -20.36 0.73 13.06
N TYR A 607 -20.35 1.13 11.80
CA TYR A 607 -19.33 0.82 10.82
C TYR A 607 -18.76 2.13 10.28
N LEU A 608 -17.44 2.26 10.25
CA LEU A 608 -16.73 3.36 9.61
C LEU A 608 -15.63 2.78 8.71
N THR A 609 -15.63 3.11 7.43
CA THR A 609 -14.62 2.66 6.47
C THR A 609 -14.10 3.80 5.62
N ILE A 610 -12.78 3.89 5.54
CA ILE A 610 -12.05 4.73 4.60
C ILE A 610 -11.11 3.79 3.86
N ALA A 611 -11.63 3.06 2.87
CA ALA A 611 -10.87 2.00 2.22
C ALA A 611 -9.66 2.54 1.43
N PRO A 612 -8.50 1.85 1.44
CA PRO A 612 -8.17 0.66 2.25
C PRO A 612 -7.59 0.99 3.64
N TYR A 613 -7.57 2.27 4.04
CA TYR A 613 -6.77 2.78 5.17
C TYR A 613 -7.37 2.55 6.56
N LEU A 614 -8.69 2.59 6.69
CA LEU A 614 -9.36 2.50 7.99
C LEU A 614 -10.61 1.63 7.89
N ASN A 615 -10.75 0.71 8.83
CA ASN A 615 -11.98 -0.01 9.11
C ASN A 615 -12.23 0.03 10.61
N ILE A 616 -13.42 0.45 11.04
CA ILE A 616 -13.87 0.39 12.44
C ILE A 616 -15.25 -0.24 12.46
N THR A 617 -15.41 -1.28 13.29
CA THR A 617 -16.69 -1.91 13.62
C THR A 617 -16.89 -1.83 15.13
N LEU A 618 -18.05 -1.37 15.57
CA LEU A 618 -18.47 -1.43 16.96
C LEU A 618 -19.85 -2.05 17.01
N ASP A 619 -19.99 -3.17 17.69
CA ASP A 619 -21.23 -3.93 17.83
C ASP A 619 -21.57 -4.04 19.32
N TYR A 620 -22.80 -3.72 19.67
CA TYR A 620 -23.34 -3.87 21.01
C TYR A 620 -24.65 -4.63 20.90
N ASN A 621 -24.76 -5.73 21.64
CA ASN A 621 -25.98 -6.48 21.79
C ASN A 621 -26.23 -6.70 23.28
N ARG A 622 -27.43 -6.34 23.75
CA ARG A 622 -27.84 -6.51 25.14
C ARG A 622 -29.18 -7.22 25.21
N PRO A 623 -29.19 -8.54 25.35
CA PRO A 623 -30.40 -9.29 25.65
C PRO A 623 -30.95 -8.90 27.04
N PHE A 624 -32.27 -8.79 27.15
CA PHE A 624 -32.98 -8.65 28.43
C PHE A 624 -33.28 -10.00 29.10
N SER A 625 -32.95 -11.10 28.42
CA SER A 625 -33.08 -12.45 28.95
C SER A 625 -31.79 -12.87 29.65
N ASN A 626 -31.90 -13.49 30.82
CA ASN A 626 -30.76 -14.05 31.55
C ASN A 626 -30.09 -15.24 30.83
N ALA A 627 -30.67 -15.72 29.73
CA ALA A 627 -30.12 -16.83 28.93
C ALA A 627 -28.96 -16.40 28.03
N ARG A 628 -28.77 -15.09 27.80
CA ARG A 628 -27.70 -14.56 26.95
C ARG A 628 -27.05 -13.35 27.62
N ASP A 629 -25.74 -13.35 27.73
CA ASP A 629 -24.98 -12.21 28.28
C ASP A 629 -24.95 -11.05 27.28
N GLY A 630 -25.01 -9.81 27.78
CA GLY A 630 -24.71 -8.62 26.99
C GLY A 630 -23.29 -8.67 26.42
N LEU A 631 -23.09 -8.13 25.23
CA LEU A 631 -21.85 -8.25 24.47
C LEU A 631 -21.52 -6.94 23.78
N LEU A 632 -20.36 -6.37 24.10
CA LEU A 632 -19.74 -5.28 23.34
C LEU A 632 -18.55 -5.84 22.56
N LYS A 633 -18.52 -5.62 21.25
CA LYS A 633 -17.42 -5.99 20.36
C LYS A 633 -16.96 -4.75 19.61
N GLY A 634 -15.65 -4.58 19.50
CA GLY A 634 -15.03 -3.53 18.71
C GLY A 634 -13.88 -4.11 17.92
N ASN A 635 -13.78 -3.77 16.64
CA ASN A 635 -12.57 -4.01 15.86
C ASN A 635 -12.19 -2.71 15.14
N MET A 636 -10.91 -2.44 15.08
CA MET A 636 -10.33 -1.34 14.31
C MET A 636 -9.12 -1.87 13.57
N THR A 637 -9.00 -1.54 12.30
CA THR A 637 -7.82 -1.82 11.49
C THR A 637 -7.42 -0.54 10.78
N VAL A 638 -6.15 -0.18 10.93
CA VAL A 638 -5.53 0.94 10.24
C VAL A 638 -4.42 0.38 9.36
N LYS A 639 -4.53 0.60 8.06
CA LYS A 639 -3.49 0.28 7.09
C LYS A 639 -2.83 1.59 6.67
N ILE A 640 -1.62 1.78 7.12
CA ILE A 640 -0.77 2.90 6.73
C ILE A 640 -0.01 2.44 5.49
N PRO A 641 -0.25 3.05 4.30
CA PRO A 641 0.48 2.68 3.10
C PRO A 641 1.97 3.00 3.30
N ALA A 642 2.82 2.39 2.49
CA ALA A 642 4.23 2.74 2.49
C ALA A 642 4.38 4.24 2.19
N LEU A 643 5.04 4.98 3.10
CA LEU A 643 5.21 6.43 3.01
C LEU A 643 6.65 6.79 3.35
N GLY A 644 7.40 7.30 2.37
CA GLY A 644 8.74 7.86 2.58
C GLY A 644 9.71 6.91 3.29
N GLY A 645 9.74 5.63 2.88
CA GLY A 645 10.61 4.60 3.44
C GLY A 645 10.09 3.90 4.70
N LEU A 646 8.96 4.34 5.27
CA LEU A 646 8.18 3.48 6.16
C LEU A 646 7.48 2.44 5.28
N PRO A 647 7.71 1.13 5.49
CA PRO A 647 6.96 0.10 4.78
C PRO A 647 5.50 0.15 5.21
N GLU A 648 4.66 -0.58 4.47
CA GLU A 648 3.26 -0.74 4.84
C GLU A 648 3.17 -1.22 6.29
N LEU A 649 2.38 -0.53 7.11
CA LEU A 649 2.14 -0.92 8.49
C LEU A 649 0.65 -1.15 8.67
N THR A 650 0.29 -2.33 9.18
CA THR A 650 -1.09 -2.61 9.56
C THR A 650 -1.18 -2.68 11.06
N ALA A 651 -1.92 -1.78 11.68
CA ALA A 651 -2.25 -1.85 13.09
C ALA A 651 -3.70 -2.30 13.25
N GLY A 652 -3.93 -3.19 14.20
CA GLY A 652 -5.26 -3.65 14.54
C GLY A 652 -5.54 -3.60 16.02
N PHE A 653 -6.81 -3.51 16.37
CA PHE A 653 -7.30 -3.53 17.73
C PHE A 653 -8.63 -4.26 17.75
N SER A 654 -8.76 -5.24 18.63
CA SER A 654 -9.95 -6.03 18.86
C SER A 654 -10.30 -6.00 20.34
N TYR A 655 -11.58 -5.80 20.61
CA TYR A 655 -12.15 -5.68 21.95
C TYR A 655 -13.41 -6.52 22.01
N ILE A 656 -13.52 -7.34 23.03
CA ILE A 656 -14.73 -8.10 23.34
C ILE A 656 -14.98 -7.95 24.83
N GLN A 657 -16.21 -7.67 25.21
CA GLN A 657 -16.59 -7.70 26.61
C GLN A 657 -17.96 -8.33 26.80
N TRP A 658 -18.00 -9.40 27.59
CA TRP A 658 -19.23 -10.02 28.05
C TRP A 658 -19.80 -9.27 29.26
N LYS A 659 -21.11 -9.33 29.45
CA LYS A 659 -21.83 -8.65 30.54
C LYS A 659 -21.53 -7.15 30.63
N PHE A 660 -21.29 -6.50 29.48
CA PHE A 660 -21.00 -5.07 29.43
C PHE A 660 -22.17 -4.26 30.00
N LEU A 661 -21.89 -3.46 31.04
CA LEU A 661 -22.90 -2.71 31.83
C LEU A 661 -23.92 -3.58 32.59
N GLU A 662 -23.63 -4.86 32.79
CA GLU A 662 -24.50 -5.82 33.51
C GLU A 662 -23.86 -6.35 34.80
N ASP A 663 -22.53 -6.48 34.84
CA ASP A 663 -21.80 -6.85 36.05
C ASP A 663 -21.52 -5.60 36.89
N ASP A 664 -22.20 -5.45 38.02
CA ASP A 664 -22.00 -4.37 38.98
C ASP A 664 -20.88 -4.66 40.00
N THR A 665 -20.26 -5.83 39.91
CA THR A 665 -19.20 -6.28 40.84
C THR A 665 -17.78 -5.95 40.36
N VAL A 666 -17.64 -5.32 39.19
CA VAL A 666 -16.35 -4.99 38.58
C VAL A 666 -16.00 -3.52 38.84
N ASP A 667 -14.73 -3.27 39.19
CA ASP A 667 -14.25 -1.92 39.54
C ASP A 667 -14.04 -1.02 38.31
N SER A 668 -13.81 -1.61 37.13
CA SER A 668 -13.60 -0.90 35.87
C SER A 668 -14.61 -1.37 34.83
N ILE A 669 -15.26 -0.41 34.18
CA ILE A 669 -16.33 -0.66 33.21
C ILE A 669 -15.78 -1.26 31.90
N PHE A 670 -14.58 -0.86 31.48
CA PHE A 670 -14.01 -1.23 30.18
C PHE A 670 -12.92 -2.30 30.25
N LEU A 671 -12.23 -2.45 31.38
CA LEU A 671 -11.19 -3.47 31.56
C LEU A 671 -11.49 -4.23 32.85
N ASN A 672 -12.02 -5.45 32.74
CA ASN A 672 -12.35 -6.31 33.88
C ASN A 672 -12.33 -7.78 33.48
N LYS A 673 -12.65 -8.68 34.45
CA LYS A 673 -12.74 -10.14 34.30
C LYS A 673 -13.56 -10.66 33.10
N ASN A 674 -14.43 -9.83 32.53
CA ASN A 674 -15.26 -10.17 31.38
C ASN A 674 -14.76 -9.53 30.08
N THR A 675 -13.59 -8.91 30.06
CA THR A 675 -13.02 -8.21 28.89
C THR A 675 -11.89 -9.03 28.27
N TRP A 676 -11.90 -9.16 26.95
CA TRP A 676 -10.76 -9.59 26.14
C TRP A 676 -10.34 -8.43 25.24
N VAL A 677 -9.06 -8.07 25.27
CA VAL A 677 -8.49 -7.01 24.44
C VAL A 677 -7.24 -7.54 23.77
N GLN A 678 -7.13 -7.31 22.47
CA GLN A 678 -5.93 -7.60 21.69
C GLN A 678 -5.66 -6.47 20.70
N GLY A 679 -4.50 -5.85 20.79
CA GLY A 679 -3.95 -4.98 19.75
C GLY A 679 -2.82 -5.68 19.01
N PHE A 680 -2.56 -5.26 17.78
CA PHE A 680 -1.37 -5.67 17.06
C PHE A 680 -0.81 -4.56 16.17
N ILE A 681 0.49 -4.64 15.91
CA ILE A 681 1.18 -3.93 14.85
C ILE A 681 1.86 -4.99 13.99
N TYR A 682 1.42 -5.11 12.75
CA TYR A 682 2.02 -6.00 11.75
C TYR A 682 2.94 -5.20 10.85
N TYR A 683 4.18 -5.66 10.79
CA TYR A 683 5.24 -5.18 9.92
C TYR A 683 5.61 -6.28 8.91
N PRO A 684 5.27 -6.13 7.62
CA PRO A 684 5.62 -7.11 6.60
C PRO A 684 7.13 -7.11 6.37
N VAL A 685 7.75 -8.30 6.46
CA VAL A 685 9.19 -8.52 6.22
C VAL A 685 9.42 -9.25 4.89
N LEU A 686 8.48 -10.13 4.51
CA LEU A 686 8.37 -10.88 3.26
C LEU A 686 6.92 -10.77 2.76
N GLU A 687 6.65 -11.12 1.50
CA GLU A 687 5.31 -10.95 0.88
C GLU A 687 4.13 -11.42 1.75
N ASN A 688 4.29 -12.55 2.46
CA ASN A 688 3.24 -13.11 3.34
C ASN A 688 3.67 -13.29 4.78
N SER A 689 4.84 -12.79 5.17
CA SER A 689 5.34 -13.04 6.51
C SER A 689 5.95 -11.80 7.09
N GLY A 690 5.66 -11.56 8.35
CA GLY A 690 6.06 -10.33 8.99
C GLY A 690 6.17 -10.50 10.48
N ILE A 691 6.69 -9.46 11.10
CA ILE A 691 6.74 -9.36 12.54
C ILE A 691 5.39 -8.82 12.98
N ILE A 692 4.68 -9.59 13.81
CA ILE A 692 3.51 -9.10 14.52
C ILE A 692 3.91 -8.81 15.96
N TYR A 693 3.79 -7.56 16.35
CA TYR A 693 3.84 -7.15 17.75
C TYR A 693 2.41 -7.14 18.27
N SER A 694 2.07 -8.05 19.19
CA SER A 694 0.74 -8.14 19.78
C SER A 694 0.75 -7.69 21.23
N ILE A 695 -0.28 -6.96 21.60
CA ILE A 695 -0.57 -6.50 22.96
C ILE A 695 -1.88 -7.16 23.37
N SER A 696 -1.89 -7.98 24.40
CA SER A 696 -3.12 -8.58 24.94
C SER A 696 -3.28 -8.24 26.41
N TYR A 697 -4.52 -8.03 26.87
CA TYR A 697 -4.79 -7.82 28.28
C TYR A 697 -5.02 -9.17 28.98
N ASP A 698 -4.13 -9.55 29.90
CA ASP A 698 -4.32 -10.69 30.78
C ASP A 698 -5.18 -10.26 31.96
N VAL A 699 -6.39 -10.80 31.97
CA VAL A 699 -7.45 -10.45 32.90
C VAL A 699 -7.27 -11.09 34.28
N GLU A 700 -6.57 -12.22 34.37
CA GLU A 700 -6.27 -12.87 35.64
C GLU A 700 -5.16 -12.13 36.39
N LYS A 701 -4.18 -11.59 35.65
CA LYS A 701 -3.06 -10.82 36.20
C LYS A 701 -3.32 -9.32 36.31
N ASP A 702 -4.35 -8.80 35.64
CA ASP A 702 -4.62 -7.36 35.50
C ASP A 702 -3.44 -6.59 34.87
N GLU A 703 -2.78 -7.21 33.87
CA GLU A 703 -1.58 -6.69 33.23
C GLU A 703 -1.66 -6.86 31.70
N PHE A 704 -0.97 -6.00 30.96
CA PHE A 704 -0.80 -6.20 29.52
C PHE A 704 0.39 -7.14 29.25
N GLU A 705 0.13 -8.15 28.43
CA GLU A 705 1.14 -9.03 27.89
C GLU A 705 1.52 -8.57 26.48
N TYR A 706 2.82 -8.63 26.21
CA TYR A 706 3.41 -8.18 24.96
C TYR A 706 4.12 -9.36 24.31
N THR A 707 3.81 -9.62 23.05
CA THR A 707 4.43 -10.70 22.29
C THR A 707 4.94 -10.16 20.95
N ILE A 708 6.09 -10.66 20.54
CA ILE A 708 6.65 -10.41 19.21
C ILE A 708 6.77 -11.79 18.57
N ASN A 709 5.98 -12.02 17.53
CA ASN A 709 6.04 -13.26 16.75
C ASN A 709 6.40 -12.93 15.31
N PHE A 710 7.11 -13.86 14.66
CA PHE A 710 7.22 -13.86 13.21
C PHE A 710 6.12 -14.77 12.68
N GLU A 711 5.11 -14.20 12.03
CA GLU A 711 3.95 -14.95 11.54
C GLU A 711 3.81 -14.80 10.03
N THR A 712 3.37 -15.88 9.40
CA THR A 712 2.90 -15.87 8.02
C THR A 712 1.39 -15.57 8.05
N ILE A 713 0.99 -14.34 7.69
CA ILE A 713 -0.42 -13.97 7.66
C ILE A 713 -1.02 -14.45 6.34
N GLU A 714 -1.96 -15.40 6.42
CA GLU A 714 -2.93 -15.64 5.35
C GLU A 714 -4.06 -14.62 5.51
N PHE A 715 -4.15 -13.66 4.59
CA PHE A 715 -5.27 -12.72 4.52
C PHE A 715 -6.50 -13.34 3.83
#